data_AF-A0A418AGY6-F1
#
_entry.id   AF-A0A418AGY6-F1
#
_cell.length_a   1.000
_cell.length_b   1.000
_cell.length_c   1.000
_cell.angle_alpha   90.00
_cell.angle_beta   90.00
_cell.angle_gamma   90.00
#
_symmetry.space_group_name_H-M   'P 1'
#
loop_
_entity.id
_entity.type
_entity.pdbx_description
1 polymer ?
#
loop_
_entity_poly.entity_id
_entity_poly.type
_entity_poly.pdbx_seq_one_letter_code
_entity_poly.pdbx_strand_id
1 'polypeptide(L)'
;MLPIASFPRRFITAKTRTKALVAAMAHPARHVHSTSGAVLDLLAVKKSQDSTKRHVHARTQPIQDDHLHHDALSPSNGTTGIRGAVSGLYPEPLWYTTSPRTPFNDSTFPGLVNGHLHSIAMPNLATCTRQDIVDYFDNTWALTDMLFSSFQNEDAFVQPPPHQLRHPMAFYYGHPTCFYINKCRLAGLLDAPVNPAFEDLFEVGVDEMRWDDMSKNEKEWPSVADVQAYRRQVYGIIKGLLETHADFADGHAPITASSQSWALFMAMEHERIHLETSSVLMQEHSVHNFVKPDAFPLYHPSAFRPRSSKVPEEGTDYPANRMIRVDAPSDVGHVVTLGKPESFPSFGWDNEYGTKRVAVGRTFAASSQLVSNGEFWQFVKDGGYLNQSVWSATGWAWRSFRNTKWPQFWRPDGPQGSHEYRLRALFDEIDMQWDWPVQVNLHEAHAYCRWKNQRDGNSASEYYHVMTEPMHQLLRNDKDRSHPSSTTDVDDAILNLPRLATMASNDGGAPRNTNVSFASFSPVDAMPPNDQGFHDVFGNAWEWCEDHMSALPGFHVHPVYDDFTLPCFDGEHHVIMGGSYMSSGDNGASKYARYHFRPHFFQHAGFRVVASPVTRSDDGTNVVDVVTSCLNAPEPHTVVNPYRTTPSIVLNPAKASSLFLAKLEAQAATQWRDFGAGYDKVHVMMDASVDDVTKLGGAKSVLVVVSSALDAALADDGSWERVKDGVLPLVEKEGAAVRRVSMVQVSAWQPRPTTA
;
A
#
# COMPACT_ATOMS: atom_id res chain seq x y z
N MET A 1 -9.18 24.59 -28.34
CA MET A 1 -10.18 23.79 -29.10
C MET A 1 -9.48 22.51 -29.52
N LEU A 2 -9.89 21.40 -28.89
CA LEU A 2 -9.59 19.95 -29.01
C LEU A 2 -8.74 19.41 -30.20
N PRO A 3 -8.11 18.20 -30.10
CA PRO A 3 -7.86 17.32 -28.93
C PRO A 3 -6.42 16.74 -28.85
N ILE A 4 -5.97 16.31 -27.66
CA ILE A 4 -4.75 15.50 -27.44
C ILE A 4 -5.17 14.12 -26.95
N ALA A 5 -4.63 13.08 -27.58
CA ALA A 5 -4.89 11.69 -27.24
C ALA A 5 -4.21 11.32 -25.92
N SER A 6 -5.00 11.30 -24.86
CA SER A 6 -4.74 10.55 -23.64
C SER A 6 -4.69 9.05 -23.98
N PHE A 7 -3.67 8.33 -23.51
CA PHE A 7 -3.84 6.92 -23.20
C PHE A 7 -4.16 6.81 -21.70
N PRO A 8 -5.44 6.87 -21.30
CA PRO A 8 -5.84 6.16 -20.10
C PRO A 8 -5.73 4.68 -20.47
N ARG A 9 -5.05 3.86 -19.66
CA ARG A 9 -5.48 2.47 -19.63
C ARG A 9 -6.88 2.50 -19.03
N ARG A 10 -7.90 2.59 -19.91
CA ARG A 10 -9.24 2.16 -19.56
C ARG A 10 -9.07 0.72 -19.11
N PHE A 11 -9.29 0.49 -17.82
CA PHE A 11 -9.59 -0.83 -17.30
C PHE A 11 -10.67 -1.44 -18.19
N ILE A 12 -10.55 -2.72 -18.51
CA ILE A 12 -11.46 -3.39 -19.44
C ILE A 12 -12.85 -3.40 -18.78
N THR A 13 -13.64 -2.38 -19.07
CA THR A 13 -15.06 -2.34 -18.73
C THR A 13 -15.77 -3.41 -19.54
N ALA A 14 -16.83 -3.96 -18.96
CA ALA A 14 -17.71 -5.00 -19.53
C ALA A 14 -18.43 -4.62 -20.84
N LYS A 15 -18.01 -3.58 -21.57
CA LYS A 15 -18.71 -3.12 -22.78
C LYS A 15 -18.27 -3.79 -24.09
N THR A 16 -17.26 -4.66 -24.08
CA THR A 16 -16.93 -5.46 -25.29
C THR A 16 -16.22 -6.76 -24.94
N ARG A 17 -16.97 -7.80 -24.58
CA ARG A 17 -16.55 -9.18 -24.85
C ARG A 17 -17.60 -9.89 -25.68
N THR A 18 -17.25 -10.09 -26.95
CA THR A 18 -17.83 -11.07 -27.84
C THR A 18 -17.81 -12.44 -27.15
N LYS A 19 -18.93 -13.15 -27.18
CA LYS A 19 -19.10 -14.51 -26.64
C LYS A 19 -17.92 -15.42 -27.03
N ALA A 20 -17.04 -15.73 -26.09
CA ALA A 20 -16.13 -16.87 -26.19
C ALA A 20 -16.86 -18.06 -25.58
N LEU A 21 -17.33 -18.97 -26.44
CA LEU A 21 -17.97 -20.22 -26.03
C LEU A 21 -16.95 -21.11 -25.31
N VAL A 22 -17.30 -21.54 -24.10
CA VAL A 22 -16.73 -22.73 -23.45
C VAL A 22 -17.09 -23.95 -24.30
N ALA A 23 -16.09 -24.65 -24.84
CA ALA A 23 -16.27 -25.88 -25.57
C ALA A 23 -16.59 -27.02 -24.60
N ALA A 24 -17.89 -27.30 -24.39
CA ALA A 24 -18.35 -28.53 -23.77
C ALA A 24 -18.47 -29.64 -24.83
N MET A 25 -18.07 -30.85 -24.46
CA MET A 25 -18.01 -32.04 -25.30
C MET A 25 -19.35 -32.40 -25.95
N ALA A 26 -19.29 -32.81 -27.22
CA ALA A 26 -20.43 -33.05 -28.09
C ALA A 26 -21.11 -34.42 -27.88
N HIS A 27 -22.45 -34.41 -27.88
CA HIS A 27 -23.29 -35.52 -28.36
C HIS A 27 -24.38 -34.95 -29.30
N PRO A 28 -24.81 -35.67 -30.37
CA PRO A 28 -25.44 -35.02 -31.51
C PRO A 28 -26.97 -35.08 -31.53
N ALA A 29 -27.50 -34.13 -32.32
CA ALA A 29 -28.74 -34.12 -33.09
C ALA A 29 -30.02 -33.56 -32.43
N ARG A 30 -30.42 -32.36 -32.91
CA ARG A 30 -31.62 -32.17 -33.74
C ARG A 30 -31.69 -30.76 -34.34
N HIS A 31 -31.98 -30.72 -35.65
CA HIS A 31 -32.27 -29.53 -36.46
C HIS A 31 -33.54 -28.79 -35.99
N VAL A 32 -33.55 -27.44 -36.06
CA VAL A 32 -34.64 -26.64 -36.67
C VAL A 32 -34.07 -25.29 -37.17
N HIS A 33 -34.58 -24.85 -38.31
CA HIS A 33 -34.30 -23.65 -39.11
C HIS A 33 -34.48 -22.29 -38.41
N SER A 34 -33.70 -21.29 -38.84
CA SER A 34 -34.21 -19.93 -39.10
C SER A 34 -33.33 -19.19 -40.13
N THR A 35 -34.01 -18.45 -40.99
CA THR A 35 -33.61 -17.86 -42.27
C THR A 35 -33.09 -16.42 -42.17
N SER A 36 -32.11 -16.14 -43.05
CA SER A 36 -31.91 -14.96 -43.91
C SER A 36 -32.08 -13.52 -43.38
N GLY A 37 -31.08 -12.69 -43.70
CA GLY A 37 -31.22 -11.23 -43.71
C GLY A 37 -29.93 -10.44 -43.92
N ALA A 38 -29.23 -10.70 -45.03
CA ALA A 38 -28.15 -9.88 -45.61
C ALA A 38 -28.71 -8.48 -46.02
N VAL A 39 -28.02 -7.36 -46.30
CA VAL A 39 -26.60 -7.01 -46.52
C VAL A 39 -26.55 -5.51 -46.96
N LEU A 40 -25.42 -4.80 -46.72
CA LEU A 40 -24.83 -3.61 -47.41
C LEU A 40 -25.68 -2.30 -47.49
N ASP A 41 -25.19 -1.05 -47.57
CA ASP A 41 -23.97 -0.46 -48.17
C ASP A 41 -23.70 0.95 -47.55
N LEU A 42 -22.47 1.32 -47.16
CA LEU A 42 -21.39 2.05 -47.87
C LEU A 42 -21.29 3.58 -47.61
N LEU A 43 -20.06 3.97 -47.32
CA LEU A 43 -19.46 5.28 -47.04
C LEU A 43 -19.63 6.31 -48.17
N ALA A 44 -19.80 7.61 -47.83
CA ALA A 44 -18.95 8.70 -48.35
C ALA A 44 -19.23 10.06 -47.67
N VAL A 45 -18.13 10.76 -47.46
CA VAL A 45 -17.90 12.04 -46.77
C VAL A 45 -18.39 13.27 -47.55
N LYS A 46 -18.85 14.32 -46.85
CA LYS A 46 -18.55 15.72 -47.22
C LYS A 46 -18.54 16.66 -46.01
N LYS A 47 -17.43 17.39 -45.86
CA LYS A 47 -17.21 18.50 -44.92
C LYS A 47 -17.92 19.77 -45.40
N SER A 48 -18.46 20.57 -44.48
CA SER A 48 -18.36 22.03 -44.52
C SER A 48 -18.27 22.58 -43.10
N GLN A 49 -17.28 23.44 -42.86
CA GLN A 49 -17.09 24.24 -41.66
C GLN A 49 -18.18 25.32 -41.58
N ASP A 50 -18.68 25.60 -40.38
CA ASP A 50 -18.93 26.98 -39.98
C ASP A 50 -18.67 27.15 -38.48
N SER A 51 -18.07 28.29 -38.16
CA SER A 51 -17.45 28.66 -36.91
C SER A 51 -18.38 29.57 -36.10
N THR A 52 -18.81 29.14 -34.92
CA THR A 52 -19.13 30.07 -33.83
C THR A 52 -18.79 29.45 -32.47
N LYS A 53 -17.86 30.07 -31.76
CA LYS A 53 -17.56 29.79 -30.35
C LYS A 53 -18.79 30.21 -29.52
N ARG A 54 -19.44 29.26 -28.85
CA ARG A 54 -20.31 29.54 -27.69
C ARG A 54 -19.74 28.82 -26.49
N HIS A 55 -19.35 29.60 -25.49
CA HIS A 55 -19.10 29.14 -24.12
C HIS A 55 -20.37 28.44 -23.60
N VAL A 56 -20.24 27.19 -23.17
CA VAL A 56 -21.29 26.50 -22.42
C VAL A 56 -21.01 26.73 -20.94
N HIS A 57 -21.67 27.76 -20.37
CA HIS A 57 -21.95 27.77 -18.94
C HIS A 57 -22.96 26.65 -18.67
N ALA A 58 -22.58 25.69 -17.82
CA ALA A 58 -23.54 24.80 -17.18
C ALA A 58 -24.38 25.65 -16.20
N ARG A 59 -25.48 26.22 -16.71
CA ARG A 59 -26.58 26.69 -15.86
C ARG A 59 -27.38 25.47 -15.46
N THR A 60 -27.18 25.00 -14.23
CA THR A 60 -28.22 24.28 -13.50
C THR A 60 -29.44 25.18 -13.42
N GLN A 61 -30.58 24.74 -13.97
CA GLN A 61 -31.83 25.44 -13.73
C GLN A 61 -32.25 25.25 -12.27
N PRO A 62 -32.84 26.27 -11.63
CA PRO A 62 -33.32 26.16 -10.27
C PRO A 62 -34.56 25.25 -10.27
N ILE A 63 -34.51 24.20 -9.46
CA ILE A 63 -35.72 23.46 -9.08
C ILE A 63 -36.54 24.44 -8.22
N GLN A 64 -37.77 24.69 -8.65
CA GLN A 64 -38.72 25.53 -7.94
C GLN A 64 -39.01 24.96 -6.55
N ASP A 65 -39.02 25.86 -5.57
CA ASP A 65 -39.49 25.66 -4.21
C ASP A 65 -40.89 25.05 -4.21
N ASP A 66 -41.00 23.82 -3.73
CA ASP A 66 -42.17 23.36 -2.97
C ASP A 66 -41.63 22.75 -1.67
N HIS A 67 -41.51 23.62 -0.66
CA HIS A 67 -41.24 23.25 0.72
C HIS A 67 -42.35 22.34 1.25
N LEU A 68 -42.07 21.04 1.37
CA LEU A 68 -42.85 20.13 2.22
C LEU A 68 -41.92 19.25 3.07
N HIS A 69 -41.79 19.69 4.34
CA HIS A 69 -41.52 18.92 5.55
C HIS A 69 -40.20 18.12 5.68
N HIS A 70 -39.10 18.84 5.93
CA HIS A 70 -38.06 18.39 6.85
C HIS A 70 -38.44 18.79 8.28
N ASP A 71 -39.35 18.04 8.90
CA ASP A 71 -39.68 18.16 10.33
C ASP A 71 -40.22 16.82 10.83
N ALA A 72 -39.34 15.82 10.94
CA ALA A 72 -39.62 14.62 11.71
C ALA A 72 -38.31 13.86 11.98
N LEU A 73 -37.40 14.44 12.76
CA LEU A 73 -36.40 13.75 13.59
C LEU A 73 -35.68 14.83 14.46
N SER A 74 -36.45 15.64 15.18
CA SER A 74 -35.93 16.44 16.30
C SER A 74 -36.37 15.78 17.62
N PRO A 75 -35.46 15.47 18.56
CA PRO A 75 -35.86 14.99 19.87
C PRO A 75 -36.55 16.12 20.63
N SER A 76 -37.74 15.84 21.14
CA SER A 76 -38.51 16.76 21.99
C SER A 76 -37.68 17.20 23.19
N ASN A 77 -37.50 18.52 23.33
CA ASN A 77 -36.90 19.14 24.49
C ASN A 77 -37.64 18.76 25.78
N GLY A 78 -36.99 17.93 26.59
CA GLY A 78 -37.27 17.73 28.01
C GLY A 78 -35.98 17.89 28.80
N THR A 79 -35.70 19.13 29.24
CA THR A 79 -34.78 19.55 30.31
C THR A 79 -33.74 18.54 30.84
N THR A 80 -32.46 18.74 30.51
CA THR A 80 -31.39 19.17 31.42
C THR A 80 -30.11 19.41 30.59
N GLY A 81 -29.40 20.51 30.87
CA GLY A 81 -28.37 21.04 29.98
C GLY A 81 -27.10 20.20 29.91
N ILE A 82 -26.69 19.88 28.69
CA ILE A 82 -25.29 19.65 28.32
C ILE A 82 -25.07 20.40 26.99
N ARG A 83 -24.63 21.66 27.06
CA ARG A 83 -23.94 22.30 25.93
C ARG A 83 -22.51 21.73 25.91
N GLY A 84 -22.37 20.50 25.42
CA GLY A 84 -21.07 19.95 25.05
C GLY A 84 -20.70 20.51 23.68
N ALA A 85 -19.49 21.02 23.52
CA ALA A 85 -18.96 21.33 22.20
C ALA A 85 -19.05 20.07 21.33
N VAL A 86 -19.70 20.16 20.17
CA VAL A 86 -19.67 19.06 19.20
C VAL A 86 -18.24 18.99 18.68
N SER A 87 -17.51 17.95 19.06
CA SER A 87 -16.20 17.61 18.51
C SER A 87 -16.41 16.92 17.16
N GLY A 88 -15.61 17.23 16.13
CA GLY A 88 -15.73 16.63 14.81
C GLY A 88 -16.61 17.40 13.82
N LEU A 89 -16.47 17.04 12.54
CA LEU A 89 -17.27 17.59 11.43
C LEU A 89 -18.76 17.29 11.61
N TYR A 90 -19.07 16.08 12.09
CA TYR A 90 -20.40 15.65 12.52
C TYR A 90 -20.26 14.88 13.84
N PRO A 91 -21.30 14.83 14.68
CA PRO A 91 -21.36 13.88 15.79
C PRO A 91 -21.06 12.45 15.32
N GLU A 92 -20.19 11.74 16.03
CA GLU A 92 -19.73 10.38 15.67
C GLU A 92 -20.87 9.41 15.30
N PRO A 93 -22.02 9.34 16.02
CA PRO A 93 -23.11 8.44 15.63
C PRO A 93 -23.70 8.69 14.23
N LEU A 94 -23.53 9.89 13.67
CA LEU A 94 -24.04 10.24 12.34
C LEU A 94 -23.11 9.80 11.20
N TRP A 95 -21.88 9.38 11.52
CA TRP A 95 -20.93 8.87 10.53
C TRP A 95 -21.22 7.43 10.09
N TYR A 96 -21.88 6.65 10.94
CA TYR A 96 -22.12 5.23 10.66
C TYR A 96 -23.19 5.06 9.59
N THR A 97 -22.76 4.53 8.45
CA THR A 97 -23.59 4.28 7.29
C THR A 97 -24.20 2.86 7.29
N THR A 98 -23.90 2.04 8.31
CA THR A 98 -24.43 0.67 8.52
C THR A 98 -25.91 0.61 8.97
N SER A 99 -26.73 1.58 8.59
CA SER A 99 -28.13 1.70 9.05
C SER A 99 -28.99 0.46 8.70
N PRO A 100 -29.91 0.01 9.58
CA PRO A 100 -30.30 0.66 10.86
C PRO A 100 -29.47 0.25 12.07
N ARG A 101 -28.57 -0.74 11.97
CA ARG A 101 -27.77 -1.26 13.11
C ARG A 101 -26.39 -0.62 13.12
N THR A 102 -26.04 0.08 14.19
CA THR A 102 -24.73 0.71 14.36
C THR A 102 -24.10 0.30 15.68
N PRO A 103 -22.77 0.46 15.85
CA PRO A 103 -22.11 0.23 17.13
C PRO A 103 -22.69 1.04 18.30
N PHE A 104 -23.39 2.15 18.02
CA PHE A 104 -23.97 3.06 19.01
C PHE A 104 -25.38 2.68 19.45
N ASN A 105 -26.15 2.00 18.59
CA ASN A 105 -27.55 1.67 18.87
C ASN A 105 -27.80 0.17 19.08
N ASP A 106 -26.78 -0.67 18.88
CA ASP A 106 -26.84 -2.10 19.08
C ASP A 106 -25.62 -2.60 19.87
N SER A 107 -25.83 -2.95 21.14
CA SER A 107 -24.77 -3.49 22.01
C SER A 107 -24.26 -4.86 21.58
N THR A 108 -24.91 -5.51 20.61
CA THR A 108 -24.51 -6.81 20.05
C THR A 108 -23.81 -6.67 18.69
N PHE A 109 -23.57 -5.44 18.23
CA PHE A 109 -22.90 -5.16 16.96
C PHE A 109 -21.55 -5.91 16.89
N PRO A 110 -21.24 -6.57 15.75
CA PRO A 110 -20.04 -7.38 15.62
C PRO A 110 -18.76 -6.56 15.84
N GLY A 111 -17.93 -7.04 16.77
CA GLY A 111 -16.64 -6.42 17.12
C GLY A 111 -16.71 -5.40 18.25
N LEU A 112 -17.89 -5.13 18.83
CA LEU A 112 -18.00 -4.25 19.99
C LEU A 112 -17.54 -4.98 21.27
N VAL A 113 -16.39 -4.58 21.80
CA VAL A 113 -15.80 -5.11 23.04
C VAL A 113 -15.59 -3.97 24.00
N ASN A 114 -16.26 -4.01 25.16
CA ASN A 114 -16.18 -2.96 26.20
C ASN A 114 -16.43 -1.53 25.68
N GLY A 115 -17.31 -1.37 24.69
CA GLY A 115 -17.65 -0.07 24.10
C GLY A 115 -16.71 0.40 22.99
N HIS A 116 -15.69 -0.38 22.62
CA HIS A 116 -14.79 -0.10 21.51
C HIS A 116 -15.00 -1.09 20.36
N LEU A 117 -14.94 -0.60 19.13
CA LEU A 117 -15.12 -1.40 17.92
C LEU A 117 -13.77 -1.95 17.45
N HIS A 118 -13.65 -3.26 17.46
CA HIS A 118 -12.48 -4.01 17.00
C HIS A 118 -12.81 -4.82 15.75
N SER A 119 -11.78 -5.25 15.02
CA SER A 119 -11.97 -6.22 13.94
C SER A 119 -12.28 -7.60 14.51
N ILE A 120 -13.18 -8.33 13.83
CA ILE A 120 -13.58 -9.69 14.23
C ILE A 120 -12.78 -10.78 13.51
N ALA A 121 -13.09 -12.05 13.78
CA ALA A 121 -12.51 -13.20 13.09
C ALA A 121 -12.80 -13.15 11.58
N MET A 122 -11.84 -13.60 10.78
CA MET A 122 -12.08 -13.82 9.35
C MET A 122 -12.99 -15.04 9.17
N PRO A 123 -13.99 -15.03 8.25
CA PRO A 123 -14.88 -16.17 8.05
C PRO A 123 -14.14 -17.41 7.54
N ASN A 124 -14.43 -18.57 8.14
CA ASN A 124 -14.02 -19.86 7.59
C ASN A 124 -14.94 -20.19 6.40
N LEU A 125 -14.46 -20.00 5.17
CA LEU A 125 -15.27 -20.10 3.94
C LEU A 125 -15.75 -21.51 3.60
N ALA A 126 -15.32 -22.53 4.35
CA ALA A 126 -15.85 -23.88 4.24
C ALA A 126 -17.07 -24.12 5.14
N THR A 127 -17.23 -23.35 6.22
CA THR A 127 -18.21 -23.67 7.28
C THR A 127 -18.96 -22.46 7.86
N CYS A 128 -18.61 -21.24 7.49
CA CYS A 128 -19.27 -20.02 7.99
C CYS A 128 -20.78 -20.04 7.73
N THR A 129 -21.53 -19.45 8.63
CA THR A 129 -22.97 -19.21 8.43
C THR A 129 -23.17 -17.94 7.61
N ARG A 130 -24.40 -17.72 7.12
CA ARG A 130 -24.78 -16.43 6.53
C ARG A 130 -24.51 -15.27 7.48
N GLN A 131 -24.82 -15.47 8.76
CA GLN A 131 -24.68 -14.43 9.77
C GLN A 131 -23.22 -14.07 9.99
N ASP A 132 -22.29 -15.03 9.97
CA ASP A 132 -20.86 -14.74 10.10
C ASP A 132 -20.36 -13.83 8.96
N ILE A 133 -20.85 -14.05 7.75
CA ILE A 133 -20.49 -13.24 6.57
C ILE A 133 -21.09 -11.83 6.68
N VAL A 134 -22.36 -11.72 7.09
CA VAL A 134 -23.03 -10.43 7.30
C VAL A 134 -22.35 -9.65 8.44
N ASP A 135 -21.99 -10.32 9.53
CA ASP A 135 -21.29 -9.72 10.66
C ASP A 135 -19.90 -9.23 10.26
N TYR A 136 -19.18 -10.00 9.43
CA TYR A 136 -17.89 -9.60 8.89
C TYR A 136 -17.99 -8.37 7.97
N PHE A 137 -19.04 -8.31 7.14
CA PHE A 137 -19.33 -7.14 6.31
C PHE A 137 -19.69 -5.91 7.15
N ASP A 138 -20.62 -6.05 8.09
CA ASP A 138 -21.05 -4.97 8.99
C ASP A 138 -19.85 -4.41 9.78
N ASN A 139 -18.99 -5.29 10.30
CA ASN A 139 -17.78 -4.92 11.00
C ASN A 139 -16.78 -4.20 10.08
N THR A 140 -16.49 -4.74 8.88
CA THR A 140 -15.57 -4.13 7.90
C THR A 140 -16.00 -2.70 7.56
N TRP A 141 -17.29 -2.53 7.26
CA TRP A 141 -17.86 -1.24 6.87
C TRP A 141 -17.82 -0.22 8.01
N ALA A 142 -18.17 -0.65 9.23
CA ALA A 142 -18.18 0.19 10.41
C ALA A 142 -16.76 0.60 10.86
N LEU A 143 -15.74 -0.23 10.65
CA LEU A 143 -14.34 0.13 10.95
C LEU A 143 -13.88 1.31 10.10
N THR A 144 -14.23 1.34 8.81
CA THR A 144 -13.94 2.49 7.94
C THR A 144 -14.70 3.73 8.40
N ASP A 145 -16.01 3.62 8.64
CA ASP A 145 -16.80 4.77 9.11
C ASP A 145 -16.28 5.31 10.46
N MET A 146 -15.85 4.42 11.35
CA MET A 146 -15.21 4.77 12.62
C MET A 146 -13.93 5.58 12.39
N LEU A 147 -12.98 5.10 11.56
CA LEU A 147 -11.74 5.83 11.28
C LEU A 147 -12.01 7.22 10.68
N PHE A 148 -12.96 7.31 9.75
CA PHE A 148 -13.32 8.57 9.10
C PHE A 148 -14.21 9.48 9.96
N SER A 149 -14.81 8.99 11.04
CA SER A 149 -15.50 9.86 12.01
C SER A 149 -14.57 10.82 12.76
N SER A 150 -13.25 10.61 12.66
CA SER A 150 -12.24 11.43 13.32
C SER A 150 -12.09 12.85 12.76
N PHE A 151 -12.49 13.11 11.52
CA PHE A 151 -12.24 14.40 10.85
C PHE A 151 -12.89 15.59 11.57
N GLN A 152 -12.12 16.66 11.75
CA GLN A 152 -12.58 17.92 12.34
C GLN A 152 -13.07 18.95 11.32
N ASN A 153 -12.69 18.80 10.04
CA ASN A 153 -13.03 19.75 8.99
C ASN A 153 -13.03 19.08 7.60
N GLU A 154 -13.79 19.63 6.66
CA GLU A 154 -13.87 19.12 5.27
C GLU A 154 -12.58 19.38 4.47
N ASP A 155 -11.82 20.44 4.80
CA ASP A 155 -10.57 20.74 4.09
C ASP A 155 -9.59 19.56 4.19
N ALA A 156 -9.45 18.98 5.38
CA ALA A 156 -8.62 17.81 5.62
C ALA A 156 -9.07 16.57 4.82
N PHE A 157 -10.36 16.46 4.49
CA PHE A 157 -10.90 15.36 3.72
C PHE A 157 -10.48 15.42 2.24
N VAL A 158 -10.33 16.63 1.69
CA VAL A 158 -9.98 16.86 0.27
C VAL A 158 -8.53 17.33 0.05
N GLN A 159 -7.79 17.56 1.14
CA GLN A 159 -6.37 17.87 1.11
C GLN A 159 -5.54 16.60 0.84
N PRO A 160 -4.61 16.59 -0.12
CA PRO A 160 -3.69 15.47 -0.31
C PRO A 160 -2.62 15.44 0.81
N PRO A 161 -2.04 14.28 1.09
CA PRO A 161 -0.93 14.16 2.04
C PRO A 161 0.24 15.09 1.68
N PRO A 162 1.07 15.53 2.64
CA PRO A 162 2.12 16.52 2.40
C PRO A 162 3.12 16.15 1.30
N HIS A 163 3.33 14.86 1.06
CA HIS A 163 4.23 14.36 0.03
C HIS A 163 3.62 14.34 -1.38
N GLN A 164 2.31 14.53 -1.53
CA GLN A 164 1.58 14.66 -2.81
C GLN A 164 1.69 13.48 -3.79
N LEU A 165 2.01 12.28 -3.29
CA LEU A 165 2.10 11.03 -4.07
C LEU A 165 0.85 10.15 -3.93
N ARG A 166 -0.17 10.67 -3.26
CA ARG A 166 -1.39 9.94 -2.87
C ARG A 166 -2.57 10.90 -3.01
N HIS A 167 -3.73 10.34 -3.32
CA HIS A 167 -4.95 11.11 -3.37
C HIS A 167 -5.36 11.62 -1.98
N PRO A 168 -6.25 12.61 -1.90
CA PRO A 168 -6.88 13.02 -0.66
C PRO A 168 -7.70 11.91 0.00
N MET A 169 -8.04 12.12 1.26
CA MET A 169 -8.82 11.16 2.06
C MET A 169 -10.21 10.88 1.50
N ALA A 170 -10.79 11.81 0.72
CA ALA A 170 -12.01 11.61 -0.05
C ALA A 170 -11.94 10.38 -0.97
N PHE A 171 -10.79 10.16 -1.62
CA PHE A 171 -10.56 8.96 -2.42
C PHE A 171 -10.64 7.71 -1.56
N TYR A 172 -9.93 7.69 -0.43
CA TYR A 172 -9.85 6.50 0.41
C TYR A 172 -11.16 6.16 1.13
N TYR A 173 -12.09 7.11 1.26
CA TYR A 173 -13.45 6.84 1.77
C TYR A 173 -14.42 6.34 0.69
N GLY A 174 -14.32 6.89 -0.54
CA GLY A 174 -15.21 6.54 -1.66
C GLY A 174 -14.75 5.34 -2.49
N HIS A 175 -13.45 5.14 -2.64
CA HIS A 175 -12.86 4.10 -3.49
C HIS A 175 -13.23 2.68 -3.05
N PRO A 176 -13.09 2.27 -1.78
CA PRO A 176 -13.54 0.95 -1.35
C PRO A 176 -15.03 0.72 -1.65
N THR A 177 -15.88 1.73 -1.46
CA THR A 177 -17.31 1.67 -1.78
C THR A 177 -17.57 1.43 -3.27
N CYS A 178 -16.88 2.15 -4.15
CA CYS A 178 -16.96 1.91 -5.60
C CYS A 178 -16.41 0.54 -5.99
N PHE A 179 -15.40 0.06 -5.28
CA PHE A 179 -14.78 -1.24 -5.52
C PHE A 179 -15.81 -2.38 -5.35
N TYR A 180 -16.66 -2.36 -4.31
CA TYR A 180 -17.76 -3.32 -4.16
C TYR A 180 -18.63 -3.39 -5.42
N ILE A 181 -19.10 -2.24 -5.91
CA ILE A 181 -19.98 -2.17 -7.08
C ILE A 181 -19.25 -2.68 -8.33
N ASN A 182 -18.03 -2.21 -8.57
CA ASN A 182 -17.26 -2.57 -9.76
C ASN A 182 -16.95 -4.07 -9.80
N LYS A 183 -16.50 -4.67 -8.69
CA LYS A 183 -16.19 -6.10 -8.63
C LYS A 183 -17.44 -6.98 -8.66
N CYS A 184 -18.53 -6.57 -8.01
CA CYS A 184 -19.81 -7.27 -8.14
C CYS A 184 -20.33 -7.26 -9.59
N ARG A 185 -20.17 -6.16 -10.31
CA ARG A 185 -20.55 -6.08 -11.73
C ARG A 185 -19.67 -6.95 -12.62
N LEU A 186 -18.36 -6.97 -12.39
CA LEU A 186 -17.44 -7.85 -13.13
C LEU A 186 -17.71 -9.33 -12.85
N ALA A 187 -18.07 -9.68 -11.62
CA ALA A 187 -18.46 -11.03 -11.25
C ALA A 187 -19.86 -11.41 -11.78
N GLY A 188 -20.71 -10.44 -12.15
CA GLY A 188 -22.09 -10.68 -12.57
C GLY A 188 -23.10 -10.81 -11.42
N LEU A 189 -22.76 -10.29 -10.23
CA LEU A 189 -23.66 -10.17 -9.08
C LEU A 189 -24.57 -8.93 -9.18
N LEU A 190 -24.17 -7.94 -9.97
CA LEU A 190 -24.92 -6.72 -10.24
C LEU A 190 -24.89 -6.40 -11.74
N ASP A 191 -26.02 -5.95 -12.28
CA ASP A 191 -26.14 -5.62 -13.72
C ASP A 191 -25.77 -4.16 -14.03
N ALA A 192 -25.93 -3.26 -13.06
CA ALA A 192 -25.89 -1.82 -13.27
C ALA A 192 -25.02 -1.10 -12.22
N PRO A 193 -24.43 0.04 -12.59
CA PRO A 193 -23.81 0.96 -11.63
C PRO A 193 -24.85 1.55 -10.67
N VAL A 194 -24.41 2.00 -9.49
CA VAL A 194 -25.20 2.73 -8.51
C VAL A 194 -25.04 4.24 -8.71
N ASN A 195 -23.79 4.71 -8.85
CA ASN A 195 -23.48 6.09 -9.18
C ASN A 195 -22.32 6.11 -10.19
N PRO A 196 -22.61 6.17 -11.50
CA PRO A 196 -21.58 6.11 -12.54
C PRO A 196 -20.50 7.18 -12.42
N ALA A 197 -20.84 8.37 -11.92
CA ALA A 197 -19.88 9.46 -11.77
C ALA A 197 -18.89 9.18 -10.63
N PHE A 198 -19.36 8.64 -9.50
CA PHE A 198 -18.50 8.26 -8.39
C PHE A 198 -17.68 7.02 -8.72
N GLU A 199 -18.30 6.05 -9.39
CA GLU A 199 -17.61 4.85 -9.85
C GLU A 199 -16.47 5.19 -10.80
N ASP A 200 -16.62 6.15 -11.73
CA ASP A 200 -15.54 6.65 -12.60
C ASP A 200 -14.51 7.50 -11.84
N LEU A 201 -14.97 8.40 -10.96
CA LEU A 201 -14.09 9.30 -10.20
C LEU A 201 -13.12 8.54 -9.29
N PHE A 202 -13.65 7.54 -8.58
CA PHE A 202 -12.93 6.73 -7.62
C PHE A 202 -12.38 5.43 -8.22
N GLU A 203 -12.56 5.13 -9.51
CA GLU A 203 -12.05 3.87 -10.11
C GLU A 203 -10.52 3.79 -10.05
N VAL A 204 -9.86 4.88 -10.38
CA VAL A 204 -8.41 4.91 -10.64
C VAL A 204 -7.67 5.53 -9.46
N GLY A 205 -6.84 4.73 -8.79
CA GLY A 205 -5.90 5.20 -7.77
C GLY A 205 -4.69 5.94 -8.36
N VAL A 206 -3.82 6.45 -7.47
CA VAL A 206 -2.52 7.01 -7.89
C VAL A 206 -1.58 5.87 -8.25
N ASP A 207 -0.94 5.96 -9.41
CA ASP A 207 0.06 5.01 -9.86
C ASP A 207 1.30 5.07 -8.94
N GLU A 208 1.54 4.00 -8.17
CA GLU A 208 2.66 3.88 -7.23
C GLU A 208 4.03 3.81 -7.93
N MET A 209 4.04 3.75 -9.25
CA MET A 209 5.24 3.44 -10.03
C MET A 209 6.22 4.62 -10.12
N ARG A 210 5.87 5.80 -9.57
CA ARG A 210 6.72 7.01 -9.59
C ARG A 210 6.61 7.83 -8.31
N TRP A 211 7.77 8.13 -7.72
CA TRP A 211 7.90 9.01 -6.55
C TRP A 211 7.86 10.50 -6.92
N ASP A 212 7.88 10.83 -8.21
CA ASP A 212 7.80 12.19 -8.77
C ASP A 212 6.49 12.43 -9.55
N ASP A 213 5.59 11.44 -9.60
CA ASP A 213 4.24 11.62 -10.16
C ASP A 213 3.34 12.25 -9.10
N MET A 214 3.57 13.55 -8.91
CA MET A 214 2.78 14.40 -8.05
C MET A 214 1.34 14.34 -8.56
N SER A 215 0.42 13.81 -7.75
CA SER A 215 -0.98 13.75 -8.15
C SER A 215 -1.44 15.18 -8.40
N LYS A 216 -1.70 15.53 -9.67
CA LYS A 216 -2.30 16.82 -9.99
C LYS A 216 -3.73 16.73 -9.49
N ASN A 217 -4.00 17.36 -8.34
CA ASN A 217 -5.31 17.36 -7.68
C ASN A 217 -6.31 18.24 -8.45
N GLU A 218 -6.40 18.03 -9.77
CA GLU A 218 -7.23 18.77 -10.74
C GLU A 218 -8.70 18.32 -10.70
N LYS A 219 -9.03 17.31 -9.89
CA LYS A 219 -10.38 16.77 -9.71
C LYS A 219 -11.10 17.54 -8.60
N GLU A 220 -12.36 17.91 -8.86
CA GLU A 220 -13.28 18.34 -7.80
C GLU A 220 -13.75 17.10 -7.02
N TRP A 221 -13.43 17.06 -5.72
CA TRP A 221 -13.82 15.97 -4.84
C TRP A 221 -15.22 16.21 -4.25
N PRO A 222 -16.08 15.17 -4.15
CA PRO A 222 -17.40 15.32 -3.54
C PRO A 222 -17.32 15.67 -2.05
N SER A 223 -18.39 16.26 -1.51
CA SER A 223 -18.49 16.53 -0.08
C SER A 223 -18.53 15.24 0.74
N VAL A 224 -18.21 15.33 2.03
CA VAL A 224 -18.33 14.18 2.94
C VAL A 224 -19.75 13.62 2.94
N ALA A 225 -20.76 14.52 2.95
CA ALA A 225 -22.17 14.14 2.96
C ALA A 225 -22.58 13.35 1.71
N ASP A 226 -22.08 13.74 0.53
CA ASP A 226 -22.38 13.04 -0.72
C ASP A 226 -21.75 11.64 -0.73
N VAL A 227 -20.50 11.51 -0.28
CA VAL A 227 -19.82 10.20 -0.19
C VAL A 227 -20.50 9.31 0.85
N GLN A 228 -20.94 9.84 2.00
CA GLN A 228 -21.72 9.10 3.00
C GLN A 228 -23.08 8.63 2.46
N ALA A 229 -23.78 9.48 1.68
CA ALA A 229 -25.04 9.11 1.06
C ALA A 229 -24.85 7.95 0.08
N TYR A 230 -23.80 8.01 -0.75
CA TYR A 230 -23.42 6.92 -1.64
C TYR A 230 -23.04 5.64 -0.88
N ARG A 231 -22.24 5.75 0.19
CA ARG A 231 -21.90 4.63 1.08
C ARG A 231 -23.15 3.96 1.65
N ARG A 232 -24.10 4.71 2.22
CA ARG A 232 -25.37 4.15 2.73
C ARG A 232 -26.13 3.36 1.67
N GLN A 233 -26.19 3.88 0.44
CA GLN A 233 -26.89 3.23 -0.66
C GLN A 233 -26.20 1.91 -1.05
N VAL A 234 -24.88 1.93 -1.22
CA VAL A 234 -24.09 0.73 -1.57
C VAL A 234 -24.15 -0.30 -0.45
N TYR A 235 -24.02 0.12 0.80
CA TYR A 235 -24.14 -0.77 1.97
C TYR A 235 -25.45 -1.57 1.94
N GLY A 236 -26.59 -0.91 1.73
CA GLY A 236 -27.89 -1.58 1.65
C GLY A 236 -27.99 -2.59 0.50
N ILE A 237 -27.42 -2.27 -0.66
CA ILE A 237 -27.39 -3.17 -1.83
C ILE A 237 -26.53 -4.40 -1.55
N ILE A 238 -25.30 -4.20 -1.05
CA ILE A 238 -24.36 -5.29 -0.78
C ILE A 238 -24.89 -6.16 0.37
N LYS A 239 -25.41 -5.57 1.44
CA LYS A 239 -26.05 -6.32 2.53
C LYS A 239 -27.21 -7.17 2.02
N GLY A 240 -28.06 -6.61 1.16
CA GLY A 240 -29.14 -7.37 0.52
C GLY A 240 -28.64 -8.56 -0.30
N LEU A 241 -27.51 -8.43 -1.02
CA LEU A 241 -26.87 -9.56 -1.70
C LEU A 241 -26.39 -10.62 -0.68
N LEU A 242 -25.70 -10.22 0.38
CA LEU A 242 -25.21 -11.13 1.42
C LEU A 242 -26.36 -11.87 2.13
N GLU A 243 -27.48 -11.21 2.34
CA GLU A 243 -28.66 -11.79 3.01
C GLU A 243 -29.46 -12.74 2.11
N THR A 244 -29.35 -12.62 0.78
CA THR A 244 -30.22 -13.35 -0.16
C THR A 244 -29.51 -14.32 -1.11
N HIS A 245 -28.20 -14.15 -1.35
CA HIS A 245 -27.47 -14.97 -2.33
C HIS A 245 -27.38 -16.44 -1.89
N ALA A 246 -27.54 -17.37 -2.83
CA ALA A 246 -27.63 -18.80 -2.54
C ALA A 246 -26.33 -19.39 -1.97
N ASP A 247 -25.17 -18.92 -2.42
CA ASP A 247 -23.85 -19.37 -1.93
C ASP A 247 -23.65 -19.15 -0.43
N PHE A 248 -24.44 -18.28 0.22
CA PHE A 248 -24.33 -17.99 1.64
C PHE A 248 -25.42 -18.67 2.47
N ALA A 249 -26.17 -19.63 1.91
CA ALA A 249 -27.14 -20.39 2.69
C ALA A 249 -26.42 -21.23 3.76
N ASP A 250 -26.99 -21.36 4.96
CA ASP A 250 -26.36 -22.17 6.00
C ASP A 250 -26.21 -23.63 5.53
N GLY A 251 -25.00 -24.19 5.71
CA GLY A 251 -24.64 -25.49 5.16
C GLY A 251 -24.26 -25.45 3.67
N HIS A 252 -23.87 -24.28 3.13
CA HIS A 252 -23.37 -24.13 1.77
C HIS A 252 -22.13 -25.00 1.49
N ALA A 253 -21.86 -25.24 0.21
CA ALA A 253 -20.58 -25.80 -0.23
C ALA A 253 -19.44 -24.79 -0.02
N PRO A 254 -18.17 -25.23 0.12
CA PRO A 254 -17.04 -24.31 0.31
C PRO A 254 -16.98 -23.21 -0.75
N ILE A 255 -16.82 -21.97 -0.31
CA ILE A 255 -16.65 -20.80 -1.19
C ILE A 255 -15.18 -20.72 -1.57
N THR A 256 -14.87 -20.72 -2.86
CA THR A 256 -13.50 -20.74 -3.37
C THR A 256 -13.27 -19.57 -4.33
N ALA A 257 -12.02 -19.36 -4.77
CA ALA A 257 -11.68 -18.35 -5.78
C ALA A 257 -12.43 -18.53 -7.12
N SER A 258 -13.03 -19.70 -7.38
CA SER A 258 -13.90 -19.91 -8.55
C SER A 258 -15.36 -19.48 -8.33
N SER A 259 -15.78 -19.26 -7.09
CA SER A 259 -17.14 -18.85 -6.77
C SER A 259 -17.39 -17.41 -7.18
N GLN A 260 -18.57 -17.14 -7.75
CA GLN A 260 -18.97 -15.77 -8.09
C GLN A 260 -18.95 -14.84 -6.87
N SER A 261 -19.37 -15.38 -5.73
CA SER A 261 -19.39 -14.73 -4.42
C SER A 261 -18.00 -14.35 -3.87
N TRP A 262 -16.90 -14.86 -4.44
CA TRP A 262 -15.54 -14.47 -4.05
C TRP A 262 -15.28 -12.97 -4.19
N ALA A 263 -15.95 -12.31 -5.15
CA ALA A 263 -15.85 -10.87 -5.36
C ALA A 263 -16.31 -10.04 -4.15
N LEU A 264 -17.23 -10.57 -3.32
CA LEU A 264 -17.69 -9.89 -2.10
C LEU A 264 -16.65 -9.94 -1.00
N PHE A 265 -15.99 -11.10 -0.81
CA PHE A 265 -14.85 -11.21 0.12
C PHE A 265 -13.66 -10.38 -0.35
N MET A 266 -13.37 -10.37 -1.65
CA MET A 266 -12.37 -9.50 -2.23
C MET A 266 -12.63 -8.03 -1.90
N ALA A 267 -13.87 -7.57 -1.99
CA ALA A 267 -14.21 -6.20 -1.66
C ALA A 267 -14.09 -5.89 -0.15
N MET A 268 -14.47 -6.84 0.72
CA MET A 268 -14.26 -6.73 2.17
C MET A 268 -12.77 -6.64 2.54
N GLU A 269 -11.93 -7.54 2.01
CA GLU A 269 -10.49 -7.49 2.27
C GLU A 269 -9.84 -6.26 1.65
N HIS A 270 -10.31 -5.81 0.49
CA HIS A 270 -9.84 -4.58 -0.12
C HIS A 270 -10.15 -3.34 0.75
N GLU A 271 -11.34 -3.25 1.34
CA GLU A 271 -11.66 -2.18 2.29
C GLU A 271 -10.77 -2.25 3.55
N ARG A 272 -10.40 -3.44 4.01
CA ARG A 272 -9.45 -3.63 5.13
C ARG A 272 -8.02 -3.20 4.82
N ILE A 273 -7.55 -3.34 3.57
CA ILE A 273 -6.29 -2.73 3.10
C ILE A 273 -6.38 -1.21 3.17
N HIS A 274 -7.50 -0.66 2.69
CA HIS A 274 -7.72 0.78 2.68
C HIS A 274 -7.93 1.38 4.08
N LEU A 275 -8.44 0.61 5.05
CA LEU A 275 -8.49 1.00 6.45
C LEU A 275 -7.09 1.28 6.99
N GLU A 276 -6.17 0.33 6.83
CA GLU A 276 -4.79 0.48 7.27
C GLU A 276 -4.08 1.60 6.51
N THR A 277 -4.19 1.61 5.18
CA THR A 277 -3.59 2.67 4.34
C THR A 277 -4.07 4.06 4.77
N SER A 278 -5.38 4.23 4.98
CA SER A 278 -5.96 5.49 5.44
C SER A 278 -5.36 5.94 6.77
N SER A 279 -5.15 5.02 7.71
CA SER A 279 -4.57 5.36 9.02
C SER A 279 -3.14 5.88 8.90
N VAL A 280 -2.32 5.32 8.01
CA VAL A 280 -0.95 5.83 7.77
C VAL A 280 -1.00 7.24 7.17
N LEU A 281 -1.87 7.46 6.18
CA LEU A 281 -2.01 8.78 5.55
C LEU A 281 -2.51 9.83 6.57
N MET A 282 -3.49 9.48 7.41
CA MET A 282 -3.94 10.35 8.51
C MET A 282 -2.81 10.69 9.49
N GLN A 283 -1.91 9.75 9.78
CA GLN A 283 -0.75 9.99 10.62
C GLN A 283 0.24 10.99 9.98
N GLU A 284 0.36 11.00 8.65
CA GLU A 284 1.18 11.95 7.88
C GLU A 284 0.57 13.36 7.81
N HIS A 285 -0.75 13.49 7.92
CA HIS A 285 -1.44 14.78 7.99
C HIS A 285 -1.19 15.51 9.32
N SER A 286 -1.59 16.79 9.36
CA SER A 286 -1.62 17.58 10.58
C SER A 286 -2.48 16.88 11.64
N VAL A 287 -1.94 16.74 12.86
CA VAL A 287 -2.66 16.12 13.99
C VAL A 287 -3.99 16.84 14.29
N HIS A 288 -4.05 18.16 14.08
CA HIS A 288 -5.24 18.98 14.34
C HIS A 288 -6.42 18.70 13.41
N ASN A 289 -6.23 17.91 12.35
CA ASN A 289 -7.30 17.52 11.44
C ASN A 289 -8.20 16.43 12.04
N PHE A 290 -7.78 15.79 13.13
CA PHE A 290 -8.42 14.59 13.66
C PHE A 290 -8.67 14.69 15.16
N VAL A 291 -9.74 14.04 15.62
CA VAL A 291 -9.96 13.66 17.01
C VAL A 291 -10.12 12.15 17.07
N LYS A 292 -9.60 11.51 18.11
CA LYS A 292 -9.84 10.07 18.31
C LYS A 292 -11.35 9.84 18.54
N PRO A 293 -12.01 8.98 17.75
CA PRO A 293 -13.40 8.60 18.00
C PRO A 293 -13.56 7.87 19.34
N ASP A 294 -14.75 7.94 19.93
CA ASP A 294 -15.12 7.26 21.18
C ASP A 294 -15.12 5.74 21.00
N ALA A 295 -15.70 5.26 19.90
CA ALA A 295 -15.74 3.83 19.58
C ALA A 295 -14.38 3.29 19.13
N PHE A 296 -13.38 4.13 18.82
CA PHE A 296 -12.06 3.68 18.39
C PHE A 296 -11.34 2.92 19.53
N PRO A 297 -10.61 1.83 19.23
CA PRO A 297 -9.80 1.13 20.23
C PRO A 297 -8.88 2.07 21.02
N LEU A 298 -8.58 1.67 22.24
CA LEU A 298 -7.63 2.40 23.08
C LEU A 298 -6.20 2.24 22.55
N TYR A 299 -5.37 3.25 22.80
CA TYR A 299 -3.92 3.06 22.70
C TYR A 299 -3.46 2.02 23.71
N HIS A 300 -2.36 1.34 23.40
CA HIS A 300 -1.73 0.44 24.35
C HIS A 300 -1.42 1.22 25.66
N PRO A 301 -1.61 0.64 26.86
CA PRO A 301 -1.44 1.37 28.13
C PRO A 301 -0.09 2.07 28.31
N SER A 302 0.97 1.62 27.62
CA SER A 302 2.28 2.28 27.61
C SER A 302 2.23 3.73 27.09
N ALA A 303 1.29 4.08 26.21
CA ALA A 303 1.16 5.41 25.63
C ALA A 303 0.94 6.52 26.67
N PHE A 304 0.48 6.14 27.86
CA PHE A 304 0.16 7.05 28.97
C PHE A 304 1.23 7.07 30.08
N ARG A 305 2.41 6.47 29.84
CA ARG A 305 3.52 6.55 30.79
C ARG A 305 3.99 8.01 30.92
N PRO A 306 4.25 8.50 32.14
CA PRO A 306 4.69 9.88 32.34
C PRO A 306 6.11 10.07 31.80
N ARG A 307 6.32 11.14 31.00
CA ARG A 307 7.60 11.72 30.52
C ARG A 307 8.73 10.71 30.31
N SER A 308 8.97 10.36 29.06
CA SER A 308 10.14 9.58 28.66
C SER A 308 11.46 10.32 28.83
N SER A 309 12.55 9.56 28.96
CA SER A 309 13.90 10.14 28.98
C SER A 309 14.17 10.94 27.71
N LYS A 310 14.90 12.06 27.84
CA LYS A 310 15.36 12.84 26.68
C LYS A 310 16.51 12.13 25.94
N VAL A 311 17.24 11.30 26.67
CA VAL A 311 18.37 10.51 26.17
C VAL A 311 18.09 9.07 26.58
N PRO A 312 17.54 8.24 25.67
CA PRO A 312 17.14 6.89 26.03
C PRO A 312 18.34 6.00 26.33
N GLU A 313 18.24 5.20 27.39
CA GLU A 313 19.24 4.21 27.78
C GLU A 313 18.72 2.77 27.65
N GLU A 314 19.50 1.92 26.97
CA GLU A 314 19.20 0.47 26.86
C GLU A 314 19.13 -0.18 28.24
N GLY A 315 18.12 -1.04 28.44
CA GLY A 315 17.85 -1.71 29.72
C GLY A 315 17.06 -0.86 30.72
N THR A 316 16.86 0.44 30.45
CA THR A 316 16.05 1.34 31.27
C THR A 316 14.83 1.86 30.50
N ASP A 317 15.05 2.54 29.37
CA ASP A 317 14.00 3.15 28.56
C ASP A 317 13.48 2.24 27.45
N TYR A 318 14.31 1.29 27.01
CA TYR A 318 13.97 0.28 25.99
C TYR A 318 14.76 -1.02 26.24
N PRO A 319 14.21 -2.19 25.88
CA PRO A 319 14.85 -3.47 26.16
C PRO A 319 16.10 -3.71 25.31
N ALA A 320 17.01 -4.54 25.82
CA ALA A 320 18.17 -4.99 25.06
C ALA A 320 17.75 -6.01 23.99
N ASN A 321 18.03 -5.69 22.72
CA ASN A 321 17.60 -6.51 21.60
C ASN A 321 18.65 -7.57 21.23
N ARG A 322 18.63 -8.70 21.94
CA ARG A 322 19.61 -9.79 21.77
C ARG A 322 19.45 -10.50 20.41
N MET A 323 20.55 -10.99 19.85
CA MET A 323 20.51 -11.86 18.67
C MET A 323 20.23 -13.31 19.07
N ILE A 324 19.19 -13.92 18.50
CA ILE A 324 18.83 -15.32 18.67
C ILE A 324 19.29 -16.09 17.43
N ARG A 325 20.05 -17.16 17.68
CA ARG A 325 20.59 -18.04 16.64
C ARG A 325 19.52 -18.98 16.11
N VAL A 326 19.47 -19.13 14.78
CA VAL A 326 18.56 -20.04 14.06
C VAL A 326 19.41 -21.08 13.33
N ASP A 327 19.65 -22.22 13.99
CA ASP A 327 20.58 -23.25 13.53
C ASP A 327 20.07 -24.02 12.32
N ALA A 328 20.79 -23.97 11.20
CA ALA A 328 20.49 -24.78 10.02
C ALA A 328 20.81 -26.27 10.24
N PRO A 329 19.91 -27.21 9.91
CA PRO A 329 20.21 -28.63 9.89
C PRO A 329 21.40 -28.94 8.98
N SER A 330 22.22 -29.92 9.35
CA SER A 330 23.40 -30.29 8.56
C SER A 330 23.03 -30.77 7.15
N ASP A 331 23.92 -30.48 6.20
CA ASP A 331 23.96 -30.92 4.80
C ASP A 331 22.87 -30.41 3.84
N VAL A 332 21.71 -29.94 4.33
CA VAL A 332 20.56 -29.54 3.47
C VAL A 332 20.07 -28.10 3.72
N GLY A 333 20.46 -27.49 4.84
CA GLY A 333 19.92 -26.18 5.26
C GLY A 333 18.48 -26.24 5.75
N HIS A 334 17.92 -25.09 6.11
CA HIS A 334 16.50 -24.96 6.43
C HIS A 334 15.66 -24.83 5.17
N VAL A 335 14.80 -25.81 4.87
CA VAL A 335 13.85 -25.69 3.75
C VAL A 335 12.50 -25.23 4.28
N VAL A 336 12.08 -24.04 3.86
CA VAL A 336 10.72 -23.54 4.08
C VAL A 336 9.91 -23.67 2.80
N THR A 337 8.60 -23.89 2.95
CA THR A 337 7.65 -23.86 1.84
C THR A 337 6.79 -22.61 2.00
N LEU A 338 6.79 -21.78 0.96
CA LEU A 338 5.97 -20.59 0.82
C LEU A 338 4.71 -20.93 0.00
N GLY A 339 3.63 -20.22 0.27
CA GLY A 339 2.37 -20.37 -0.44
C GLY A 339 1.20 -20.68 0.48
N LYS A 340 0.02 -20.19 0.11
CA LYS A 340 -1.27 -20.54 0.70
C LYS A 340 -1.82 -21.77 -0.03
N PRO A 341 -2.19 -22.85 0.69
CA PRO A 341 -2.86 -23.98 0.06
C PRO A 341 -4.19 -23.53 -0.57
N GLU A 342 -4.48 -23.94 -1.80
CA GLU A 342 -5.74 -23.60 -2.49
C GLU A 342 -6.99 -24.07 -1.72
N SER A 343 -6.85 -25.15 -0.94
CA SER A 343 -7.92 -25.70 -0.11
C SER A 343 -8.04 -25.04 1.27
N PHE A 344 -7.17 -24.09 1.61
CA PHE A 344 -7.25 -23.42 2.91
C PHE A 344 -8.51 -22.54 2.97
N PRO A 345 -9.37 -22.68 3.99
CA PRO A 345 -10.75 -22.20 3.91
C PRO A 345 -10.89 -20.73 4.31
N SER A 346 -10.10 -19.85 3.70
CA SER A 346 -10.22 -18.40 3.86
C SER A 346 -9.99 -17.68 2.55
N PHE A 347 -10.45 -16.43 2.48
CA PHE A 347 -10.05 -15.54 1.40
C PHE A 347 -8.53 -15.37 1.40
N GLY A 348 -7.90 -15.32 0.22
CA GLY A 348 -6.51 -14.90 0.05
C GLY A 348 -6.32 -14.15 -1.26
N TRP A 349 -5.32 -13.28 -1.32
CA TRP A 349 -4.94 -12.62 -2.57
C TRP A 349 -4.24 -13.56 -3.53
N ASP A 350 -4.34 -13.28 -4.84
CA ASP A 350 -3.76 -14.10 -5.91
C ASP A 350 -2.27 -14.41 -5.70
N ASN A 351 -1.56 -13.45 -5.11
CA ASN A 351 -0.13 -13.51 -4.84
C ASN A 351 0.29 -14.44 -3.70
N GLU A 352 -0.66 -14.87 -2.88
CA GLU A 352 -0.43 -15.80 -1.78
C GLU A 352 -0.41 -17.23 -2.28
N TYR A 353 -1.06 -17.49 -3.41
CA TYR A 353 -1.17 -18.82 -4.02
C TYR A 353 0.03 -19.16 -4.90
N GLY A 354 0.16 -20.45 -5.20
CA GLY A 354 1.37 -21.06 -5.72
C GLY A 354 2.21 -21.66 -4.60
N THR A 355 3.29 -22.35 -4.95
CA THR A 355 4.14 -23.02 -3.96
C THR A 355 5.61 -22.91 -4.33
N LYS A 356 6.42 -22.48 -3.36
CA LYS A 356 7.87 -22.39 -3.53
C LYS A 356 8.61 -22.96 -2.34
N ARG A 357 9.51 -23.90 -2.59
CA ARG A 357 10.47 -24.38 -1.58
C ARG A 357 11.74 -23.55 -1.67
N VAL A 358 12.18 -23.02 -0.53
CA VAL A 358 13.37 -22.16 -0.43
C VAL A 358 14.29 -22.72 0.65
N ALA A 359 15.56 -22.91 0.31
CA ALA A 359 16.58 -23.39 1.23
C ALA A 359 17.40 -22.21 1.78
N VAL A 360 17.25 -21.93 3.08
CA VAL A 360 18.16 -21.05 3.82
C VAL A 360 19.34 -21.91 4.29
N GLY A 361 20.38 -21.94 3.46
CA GLY A 361 21.46 -22.94 3.53
C GLY A 361 22.41 -22.80 4.71
N ARG A 362 22.41 -21.67 5.43
CA ARG A 362 23.34 -21.38 6.52
C ARG A 362 22.60 -20.99 7.78
N THR A 363 23.24 -21.27 8.92
CA THR A 363 22.82 -20.70 10.20
C THR A 363 22.97 -19.18 10.14
N PHE A 364 21.98 -18.48 10.70
CA PHE A 364 21.99 -17.03 10.89
C PHE A 364 21.54 -16.73 12.32
N ALA A 365 21.57 -15.45 12.72
CA ALA A 365 20.90 -14.98 13.91
C ALA A 365 19.98 -13.81 13.57
N ALA A 366 18.88 -13.65 14.31
CA ALA A 366 17.97 -12.51 14.15
C ALA A 366 17.76 -11.83 15.50
N SER A 367 17.53 -10.53 15.50
CA SER A 367 17.24 -9.79 16.73
C SER A 367 15.93 -10.30 17.35
N SER A 368 15.89 -10.50 18.67
CA SER A 368 14.75 -11.10 19.36
C SER A 368 13.47 -10.27 19.25
N GLN A 369 13.62 -8.97 19.01
CA GLN A 369 12.57 -7.98 18.93
C GLN A 369 12.74 -7.15 17.64
N LEU A 370 11.66 -6.47 17.23
CA LEU A 370 11.76 -5.38 16.25
C LEU A 370 12.72 -4.30 16.76
N VAL A 371 13.36 -3.56 15.86
CA VAL A 371 14.19 -2.41 16.26
C VAL A 371 13.30 -1.35 16.91
N SER A 372 13.60 -1.00 18.15
CA SER A 372 12.85 -0.01 18.92
C SER A 372 13.22 1.44 18.54
N ASN A 373 12.37 2.40 18.90
CA ASN A 373 12.68 3.83 18.75
C ASN A 373 13.97 4.21 19.49
N GLY A 374 14.22 3.65 20.68
CA GLY A 374 15.41 3.90 21.48
C GLY A 374 16.69 3.37 20.83
N GLU A 375 16.65 2.16 20.25
CA GLU A 375 17.75 1.64 19.43
C GLU A 375 18.02 2.52 18.20
N PHE A 376 16.96 2.91 17.49
CA PHE A 376 17.08 3.75 16.30
C PHE A 376 17.56 5.17 16.62
N TRP A 377 17.29 5.67 17.83
CA TRP A 377 17.77 6.97 18.28
C TRP A 377 19.30 7.06 18.24
N GLN A 378 20.01 5.97 18.57
CA GLN A 378 21.48 5.94 18.50
C GLN A 378 21.99 6.12 17.06
N PHE A 379 21.30 5.55 16.06
CA PHE A 379 21.58 5.80 14.64
C PHE A 379 21.37 7.27 14.25
N VAL A 380 20.29 7.89 14.72
CA VAL A 380 20.01 9.32 14.47
C VAL A 380 21.10 10.20 15.10
N LYS A 381 21.42 9.94 16.37
CA LYS A 381 22.44 10.67 17.15
C LYS A 381 23.83 10.58 16.53
N ASP A 382 24.22 9.41 16.04
CA ASP A 382 25.53 9.20 15.42
C ASP A 382 25.62 9.78 13.99
N GLY A 383 24.63 10.59 13.59
CA GLY A 383 24.60 11.23 12.28
C GLY A 383 24.27 10.26 11.16
N GLY A 384 23.54 9.19 11.43
CA GLY A 384 23.11 8.19 10.44
C GLY A 384 22.36 8.79 9.26
N TYR A 385 21.51 9.78 9.51
CA TYR A 385 20.89 10.56 8.43
C TYR A 385 21.89 11.44 7.70
N LEU A 386 22.98 11.91 8.31
CA LEU A 386 23.98 12.79 7.69
C LEU A 386 25.08 12.04 6.92
N ASN A 387 25.28 10.77 7.22
CA ASN A 387 26.34 9.95 6.66
C ASN A 387 25.91 9.25 5.37
N GLN A 388 26.26 9.78 4.19
CA GLN A 388 25.92 9.17 2.90
C GLN A 388 26.42 7.71 2.75
N SER A 389 27.53 7.34 3.41
CA SER A 389 28.16 6.02 3.22
C SER A 389 27.31 4.84 3.70
N VAL A 390 26.33 5.06 4.57
CA VAL A 390 25.44 4.00 5.06
C VAL A 390 24.17 3.85 4.21
N TRP A 391 23.92 4.75 3.28
CA TRP A 391 22.74 4.71 2.42
C TRP A 391 23.02 4.04 1.09
N SER A 392 22.00 3.43 0.49
CA SER A 392 22.06 3.08 -0.94
C SER A 392 21.98 4.37 -1.77
N ALA A 393 22.35 4.30 -3.06
CA ALA A 393 22.22 5.45 -3.95
C ALA A 393 20.78 5.99 -4.01
N THR A 394 19.79 5.10 -4.15
CA THR A 394 18.36 5.44 -4.18
C THR A 394 17.86 5.96 -2.82
N GLY A 395 18.28 5.33 -1.72
CA GLY A 395 17.92 5.78 -0.37
C GLY A 395 18.49 7.16 -0.04
N TRP A 396 19.73 7.44 -0.43
CA TRP A 396 20.33 8.76 -0.26
C TRP A 396 19.64 9.82 -1.11
N ALA A 397 19.28 9.49 -2.36
CA ALA A 397 18.52 10.38 -3.22
C ALA A 397 17.15 10.71 -2.60
N TRP A 398 16.41 9.69 -2.13
CA TRP A 398 15.14 9.87 -1.42
C TRP A 398 15.29 10.75 -0.17
N ARG A 399 16.21 10.39 0.73
CA ARG A 399 16.48 11.14 1.98
C ARG A 399 16.80 12.60 1.66
N SER A 400 17.64 12.83 0.65
CA SER A 400 18.06 14.19 0.26
C SER A 400 16.92 14.99 -0.37
N PHE A 401 16.13 14.38 -1.24
CA PHE A 401 14.93 14.99 -1.83
C PHE A 401 13.91 15.39 -0.76
N ARG A 402 13.65 14.50 0.21
CA ARG A 402 12.73 14.74 1.33
C ARG A 402 13.31 15.64 2.42
N ASN A 403 14.62 15.89 2.41
CA ASN A 403 15.35 16.62 3.45
C ASN A 403 15.11 16.04 4.86
N THR A 404 14.99 14.71 4.95
CA THR A 404 14.68 13.99 6.19
C THR A 404 15.92 13.87 7.08
N LYS A 405 15.74 14.06 8.40
CA LYS A 405 16.82 14.08 9.41
C LYS A 405 16.61 13.10 10.57
N TRP A 406 15.44 12.47 10.63
CA TRP A 406 14.96 11.51 11.63
C TRP A 406 13.71 10.81 11.07
N PRO A 407 13.20 9.73 11.67
CA PRO A 407 11.99 9.05 11.21
C PRO A 407 10.78 10.00 11.07
N GLN A 408 9.97 9.78 10.03
CA GLN A 408 8.86 10.68 9.63
C GLN A 408 7.92 11.11 10.77
N PHE A 409 7.66 10.21 11.71
CA PHE A 409 6.71 10.40 12.80
C PHE A 409 7.34 10.87 14.12
N TRP A 410 8.64 11.16 14.13
CA TRP A 410 9.28 11.83 15.26
C TRP A 410 9.10 13.35 15.13
N ARG A 411 8.69 13.98 16.22
CA ARG A 411 8.41 15.42 16.32
C ARG A 411 9.46 16.07 17.21
N PRO A 412 10.31 16.98 16.70
CA PRO A 412 11.31 17.64 17.53
C PRO A 412 10.67 18.35 18.74
N ASP A 413 11.22 18.14 19.94
CA ASP A 413 10.68 18.67 21.21
C ASP A 413 11.74 19.41 22.04
N GLY A 414 12.72 20.01 21.37
CA GLY A 414 13.83 20.71 22.02
C GLY A 414 14.63 21.60 21.06
N PRO A 415 15.71 22.23 21.55
CA PRO A 415 16.61 23.02 20.71
C PRO A 415 17.16 22.19 19.54
N GLN A 416 17.46 22.85 18.41
CA GLN A 416 18.02 22.17 17.25
C GLN A 416 19.31 21.40 17.62
N GLY A 417 19.37 20.13 17.25
CA GLY A 417 20.52 19.25 17.55
C GLY A 417 20.50 18.60 18.94
N SER A 418 19.48 18.84 19.76
CA SER A 418 19.33 18.17 21.07
C SER A 418 18.95 16.69 20.97
N HIS A 419 18.47 16.24 19.80
CA HIS A 419 17.92 14.89 19.60
C HIS A 419 16.77 14.55 20.57
N GLU A 420 16.02 15.55 21.01
CA GLU A 420 14.81 15.41 21.81
C GLU A 420 13.58 15.35 20.89
N TYR A 421 12.71 14.38 21.12
CA TYR A 421 11.55 14.10 20.26
C TYR A 421 10.31 13.76 21.08
N ARG A 422 9.14 14.00 20.48
CA ARG A 422 7.83 13.41 20.77
C ARG A 422 7.45 12.45 19.64
N LEU A 423 6.45 11.61 19.89
CA LEU A 423 5.97 10.64 18.89
C LEU A 423 4.61 11.06 18.34
N ARG A 424 4.50 11.16 17.00
CA ARG A 424 3.22 11.27 16.30
C ARG A 424 2.52 9.91 16.31
N ALA A 425 1.52 9.74 17.18
CA ALA A 425 0.55 8.64 17.11
C ALA A 425 -0.52 8.96 16.05
N LEU A 426 -1.55 8.13 15.89
CA LEU A 426 -2.59 8.32 14.86
C LEU A 426 -3.40 9.62 15.05
N PHE A 427 -3.80 9.93 16.29
CA PHE A 427 -4.66 11.07 16.62
C PHE A 427 -3.99 12.09 17.54
N ASP A 428 -2.82 11.76 18.07
CA ASP A 428 -2.13 12.57 19.08
C ASP A 428 -0.64 12.74 18.76
N GLU A 429 -0.02 13.71 19.43
CA GLU A 429 1.43 13.76 19.64
C GLU A 429 1.69 13.46 21.11
N ILE A 430 2.32 12.32 21.39
CA ILE A 430 2.53 11.80 22.76
C ILE A 430 4.01 11.91 23.16
N ASP A 431 4.30 11.69 24.44
CA ASP A 431 5.68 11.55 24.90
C ASP A 431 6.36 10.39 24.17
N MET A 432 7.67 10.51 23.92
CA MET A 432 8.40 9.53 23.11
C MET A 432 8.31 8.12 23.70
N GLN A 433 7.98 7.15 22.88
CA GLN A 433 7.86 5.75 23.29
C GLN A 433 9.10 4.99 22.83
N TRP A 434 10.17 5.02 23.63
CA TRP A 434 11.47 4.47 23.25
C TRP A 434 11.48 2.95 23.07
N ASP A 435 10.62 2.24 23.79
CA ASP A 435 10.47 0.79 23.71
C ASP A 435 9.48 0.31 22.64
N TRP A 436 8.79 1.22 21.95
CA TRP A 436 7.94 0.86 20.80
C TRP A 436 8.80 0.63 19.55
N PRO A 437 8.33 -0.18 18.58
CA PRO A 437 9.03 -0.33 17.31
C PRO A 437 9.19 1.01 16.61
N VAL A 438 10.34 1.20 15.97
CA VAL A 438 10.56 2.37 15.10
C VAL A 438 9.74 2.21 13.82
N GLN A 439 9.01 3.26 13.44
CA GLN A 439 8.26 3.29 12.18
C GLN A 439 9.09 3.97 11.08
N VAL A 440 9.54 3.18 10.11
CA VAL A 440 10.50 3.61 9.06
C VAL A 440 10.22 2.95 7.73
N ASN A 441 10.74 3.53 6.66
CA ASN A 441 10.75 2.87 5.35
C ASN A 441 11.98 1.96 5.17
N LEU A 442 12.03 1.22 4.06
CA LEU A 442 13.11 0.26 3.82
C LEU A 442 14.46 0.92 3.51
N HIS A 443 14.47 2.14 2.96
CA HIS A 443 15.73 2.87 2.82
C HIS A 443 16.39 3.17 4.17
N GLU A 444 15.60 3.58 5.15
CA GLU A 444 16.03 3.84 6.52
C GLU A 444 16.47 2.55 7.23
N ALA A 445 15.72 1.46 7.09
CA ALA A 445 16.08 0.14 7.64
C ALA A 445 17.44 -0.36 7.11
N HIS A 446 17.67 -0.27 5.79
CA HIS A 446 18.97 -0.60 5.19
C HIS A 446 20.09 0.29 5.72
N ALA A 447 19.84 1.60 5.87
CA ALA A 447 20.84 2.53 6.38
C ALA A 447 21.23 2.23 7.82
N TYR A 448 20.25 1.87 8.66
CA TYR A 448 20.49 1.41 10.02
C TYR A 448 21.37 0.16 10.05
N CYS A 449 21.05 -0.88 9.27
CA CYS A 449 21.86 -2.11 9.23
C CYS A 449 23.31 -1.83 8.80
N ARG A 450 23.53 -0.98 7.78
CA ARG A 450 24.88 -0.59 7.34
C ARG A 450 25.64 0.22 8.38
N TRP A 451 24.97 1.15 9.06
CA TRP A 451 25.55 1.88 10.19
C TRP A 451 25.93 0.94 11.33
N LYS A 452 25.04 0.01 11.70
CA LYS A 452 25.29 -0.96 12.78
C LYS A 452 26.46 -1.87 12.44
N ASN A 453 26.61 -2.28 11.18
CA ASN A 453 27.80 -2.99 10.71
C ASN A 453 29.08 -2.18 10.91
N GLN A 454 29.10 -0.90 10.52
CA GLN A 454 30.26 -0.03 10.71
C GLN A 454 30.60 0.16 12.19
N ARG A 455 29.58 0.40 13.03
CA ARG A 455 29.72 0.61 14.47
C ARG A 455 30.27 -0.63 15.18
N ASP A 456 29.74 -1.79 14.85
CA ASP A 456 30.06 -3.06 15.53
C ASP A 456 31.25 -3.79 14.88
N GLY A 457 31.80 -3.27 13.76
CA GLY A 457 32.94 -3.86 13.06
C GLY A 457 32.60 -5.10 12.23
N ASN A 458 31.33 -5.24 11.83
CA ASN A 458 30.81 -6.43 11.15
C ASN A 458 30.96 -6.32 9.62
N SER A 459 32.02 -6.92 9.12
CA SER A 459 32.24 -7.07 7.67
C SER A 459 33.12 -8.27 7.28
N ALA A 460 33.65 -9.01 8.26
CA ALA A 460 34.62 -10.07 8.07
C ALA A 460 34.09 -11.46 8.43
N SER A 461 33.34 -11.58 9.53
CA SER A 461 32.76 -12.84 10.02
C SER A 461 31.24 -12.89 9.90
N GLU A 462 30.58 -11.77 10.16
CA GLU A 462 29.13 -11.62 10.11
C GLU A 462 28.77 -10.29 9.46
N TYR A 463 27.56 -10.21 8.91
CA TYR A 463 27.02 -9.03 8.27
C TYR A 463 25.56 -8.85 8.62
N TYR A 464 25.21 -7.63 9.06
CA TYR A 464 23.85 -7.23 9.38
C TYR A 464 23.08 -6.79 8.14
N HIS A 465 21.87 -7.32 7.94
CA HIS A 465 20.95 -6.96 6.88
C HIS A 465 19.50 -7.02 7.35
N VAL A 466 18.57 -6.57 6.51
CA VAL A 466 17.13 -6.64 6.78
C VAL A 466 16.64 -8.08 6.56
N MET A 467 15.55 -8.48 7.21
CA MET A 467 14.96 -9.82 7.11
C MET A 467 14.70 -10.26 5.66
N THR A 468 14.56 -11.57 5.44
CA THR A 468 13.96 -12.10 4.21
C THR A 468 12.68 -12.88 4.51
N GLU A 469 11.77 -12.99 3.54
CA GLU A 469 10.52 -13.76 3.68
C GLU A 469 10.79 -15.23 4.10
N PRO A 470 11.76 -15.95 3.50
CA PRO A 470 12.14 -17.29 3.99
C PRO A 470 12.67 -17.31 5.42
N MET A 471 13.44 -16.30 5.83
CA MET A 471 13.94 -16.19 7.21
C MET A 471 12.81 -15.88 8.19
N HIS A 472 11.85 -15.02 7.82
CA HIS A 472 10.65 -14.72 8.63
C HIS A 472 9.86 -16.00 8.91
N GLN A 473 9.65 -16.88 7.92
CA GLN A 473 9.03 -18.20 8.11
C GLN A 473 9.77 -19.07 9.14
N LEU A 474 11.10 -18.96 9.21
CA LEU A 474 11.90 -19.71 10.19
C LEU A 474 11.75 -19.16 11.60
N LEU A 475 11.50 -17.86 11.77
CA LEU A 475 11.24 -17.25 13.07
C LEU A 475 9.91 -17.69 13.68
N ARG A 476 8.93 -18.08 12.87
CA ARG A 476 7.60 -18.49 13.31
C ARG A 476 7.63 -19.81 14.09
N ASN A 477 6.70 -19.97 15.03
CA ASN A 477 6.36 -21.29 15.55
C ASN A 477 5.87 -22.18 14.39
N ASP A 478 6.08 -23.50 14.48
CA ASP A 478 5.80 -24.40 13.36
C ASP A 478 4.35 -24.28 12.85
N LYS A 479 3.37 -24.20 13.75
CA LYS A 479 1.94 -24.00 13.42
C LYS A 479 1.64 -22.72 12.63
N ASP A 480 2.45 -21.68 12.83
CA ASP A 480 2.27 -20.35 12.23
C ASP A 480 3.00 -20.21 10.88
N ARG A 481 3.77 -21.23 10.47
CA ARG A 481 4.36 -21.29 9.13
C ARG A 481 3.26 -21.47 8.07
N SER A 482 3.54 -21.01 6.85
CA SER A 482 2.63 -21.23 5.71
C SER A 482 2.35 -22.71 5.47
N HIS A 483 3.37 -23.55 5.67
CA HIS A 483 3.28 -25.00 5.67
C HIS A 483 3.94 -25.56 6.94
N PRO A 484 3.16 -25.90 7.99
CA PRO A 484 3.69 -26.53 9.21
C PRO A 484 4.30 -27.90 8.88
N SER A 485 5.36 -28.26 9.59
CA SER A 485 6.05 -29.56 9.42
C SER A 485 5.48 -30.67 10.32
N SER A 486 4.84 -30.28 11.43
CA SER A 486 4.35 -31.19 12.47
C SER A 486 2.91 -31.67 12.29
N THR A 487 2.16 -31.07 11.37
CA THR A 487 0.73 -31.37 11.18
C THR A 487 0.28 -31.13 9.74
N THR A 488 -0.75 -31.87 9.32
CA THR A 488 -1.50 -31.60 8.08
C THR A 488 -2.68 -30.65 8.30
N ASP A 489 -3.09 -30.47 9.55
CA ASP A 489 -4.12 -29.52 9.95
C ASP A 489 -3.50 -28.13 10.02
N VAL A 490 -3.63 -27.42 8.91
CA VAL A 490 -3.18 -26.05 8.79
C VAL A 490 -4.25 -25.15 9.39
N ASP A 491 -3.87 -24.36 10.39
CA ASP A 491 -4.77 -23.43 11.08
C ASP A 491 -4.24 -21.99 11.03
N ASP A 492 -5.12 -21.01 11.16
CA ASP A 492 -4.76 -19.59 11.26
C ASP A 492 -5.50 -18.94 12.43
N ALA A 493 -4.77 -18.23 13.27
CA ALA A 493 -5.29 -17.66 14.50
C ALA A 493 -6.46 -16.68 14.25
N ILE A 494 -6.44 -15.97 13.12
CA ILE A 494 -7.50 -15.01 12.77
C ILE A 494 -8.85 -15.67 12.45
N LEU A 495 -8.87 -16.96 12.10
CA LEU A 495 -10.11 -17.72 11.89
C LEU A 495 -10.79 -18.15 13.20
N ASN A 496 -10.04 -18.17 14.31
CA ASN A 496 -10.48 -18.72 15.59
C ASN A 496 -10.57 -17.67 16.70
N LEU A 497 -10.65 -16.38 16.35
CA LEU A 497 -10.79 -15.30 17.33
C LEU A 497 -12.19 -15.33 17.97
N PRO A 498 -12.32 -15.48 19.31
CA PRO A 498 -13.63 -15.45 19.96
C PRO A 498 -14.32 -14.09 19.81
N ARG A 499 -15.66 -14.11 19.69
CA ARG A 499 -16.49 -12.91 19.41
C ARG A 499 -16.28 -11.71 20.35
N LEU A 500 -15.95 -11.95 21.63
CA LEU A 500 -15.76 -10.91 22.65
C LEU A 500 -14.29 -10.74 23.06
N ALA A 501 -13.36 -11.17 22.22
CA ALA A 501 -11.93 -11.05 22.44
C ALA A 501 -11.26 -10.24 21.32
N THR A 502 -10.07 -9.74 21.62
CA THR A 502 -9.15 -9.16 20.63
C THR A 502 -7.96 -10.09 20.44
N MET A 503 -7.18 -9.93 19.37
CA MET A 503 -5.95 -10.71 19.19
C MET A 503 -4.94 -10.47 20.31
N ALA A 504 -4.99 -9.31 20.97
CA ALA A 504 -4.13 -8.99 22.11
C ALA A 504 -4.64 -9.55 23.45
N SER A 505 -5.93 -9.91 23.55
CA SER A 505 -6.58 -10.35 24.80
C SER A 505 -7.19 -11.76 24.72
N ASN A 506 -6.83 -12.53 23.70
CA ASN A 506 -7.42 -13.85 23.46
C ASN A 506 -6.87 -14.90 24.44
N ASP A 507 -7.64 -15.23 25.47
CA ASP A 507 -7.36 -16.27 26.47
C ASP A 507 -7.40 -17.66 25.82
N GLY A 508 -6.29 -18.06 25.20
CA GLY A 508 -6.14 -19.35 24.50
C GLY A 508 -5.24 -19.29 23.27
N GLY A 509 -5.00 -18.09 22.73
CA GLY A 509 -4.01 -17.82 21.69
C GLY A 509 -2.72 -17.23 22.26
N ALA A 510 -1.65 -17.21 21.46
CA ALA A 510 -0.51 -16.34 21.74
C ALA A 510 -0.95 -14.90 21.41
N PRO A 511 -0.98 -13.97 22.38
CA PRO A 511 -1.52 -12.64 22.16
C PRO A 511 -0.64 -11.86 21.18
N ARG A 512 -1.29 -11.11 20.27
CA ARG A 512 -0.66 -10.35 19.19
C ARG A 512 -1.31 -8.97 19.10
N ASN A 513 -0.52 -7.91 19.01
CA ASN A 513 -1.05 -6.59 18.69
C ASN A 513 -1.38 -6.48 17.20
N THR A 514 -2.48 -7.08 16.75
CA THR A 514 -2.96 -7.02 15.36
C THR A 514 -4.48 -7.10 15.32
N ASN A 515 -5.09 -7.11 14.13
CA ASN A 515 -6.54 -7.12 13.95
C ASN A 515 -7.22 -5.99 14.72
N VAL A 516 -6.61 -4.79 14.73
CA VAL A 516 -7.16 -3.58 15.37
C VAL A 516 -7.38 -3.81 16.89
N SER A 517 -6.49 -4.56 17.54
CA SER A 517 -6.58 -4.82 18.99
C SER A 517 -6.28 -3.56 19.82
N PHE A 518 -5.26 -2.81 19.43
CA PHE A 518 -4.95 -1.47 19.95
C PHE A 518 -4.95 -0.46 18.80
N ALA A 519 -5.05 0.82 19.16
CA ALA A 519 -4.94 1.93 18.21
C ALA A 519 -3.51 2.48 18.07
N SER A 520 -2.51 1.73 18.54
CA SER A 520 -1.11 2.12 18.52
C SER A 520 -0.20 0.89 18.50
N PHE A 521 1.08 1.12 18.21
CA PHE A 521 2.12 0.17 18.59
C PHE A 521 2.12 -0.09 20.11
N SER A 522 2.77 -1.17 20.50
CA SER A 522 3.08 -1.54 21.88
C SER A 522 4.61 -1.67 22.06
N PRO A 523 5.13 -1.69 23.29
CA PRO A 523 6.52 -2.04 23.54
C PRO A 523 6.90 -3.34 22.83
N VAL A 524 8.11 -3.42 22.27
CA VAL A 524 8.59 -4.54 21.45
C VAL A 524 8.70 -5.87 22.22
N ASP A 525 8.52 -5.83 23.54
CA ASP A 525 8.51 -6.97 24.45
C ASP A 525 7.21 -7.08 25.28
N ALA A 526 6.16 -6.31 24.93
CA ALA A 526 4.88 -6.33 25.64
C ALA A 526 4.12 -7.65 25.44
N MET A 527 4.17 -8.20 24.22
CA MET A 527 3.63 -9.53 23.94
C MET A 527 4.68 -10.61 24.27
N PRO A 528 4.28 -11.78 24.77
CA PRO A 528 5.20 -12.85 25.10
C PRO A 528 5.94 -13.34 23.85
N PRO A 529 7.20 -13.76 23.98
CA PRO A 529 7.93 -14.32 22.85
C PRO A 529 7.33 -15.68 22.47
N ASN A 530 7.59 -16.07 21.22
CA ASN A 530 7.29 -17.42 20.76
C ASN A 530 8.29 -18.47 21.32
N ASP A 531 8.16 -19.72 20.90
CA ASP A 531 8.91 -20.85 21.46
C ASP A 531 10.42 -20.74 21.23
N GLN A 532 10.82 -19.95 20.24
CA GLN A 532 12.22 -19.66 19.90
C GLN A 532 12.75 -18.39 20.58
N GLY A 533 11.89 -17.63 21.27
CA GLY A 533 12.27 -16.40 21.97
C GLY A 533 12.07 -15.11 21.17
N PHE A 534 11.43 -15.16 19.98
CA PHE A 534 11.15 -13.99 19.16
C PHE A 534 9.82 -13.33 19.56
N HIS A 535 9.83 -12.03 19.75
CA HIS A 535 8.66 -11.19 19.98
C HIS A 535 8.14 -10.61 18.65
N ASP A 536 6.83 -10.37 18.59
CA ASP A 536 6.16 -9.64 17.51
C ASP A 536 6.54 -10.13 16.09
N VAL A 537 6.68 -11.46 15.91
CA VAL A 537 6.79 -12.05 14.55
C VAL A 537 5.50 -11.80 13.75
N PHE A 538 4.38 -11.65 14.47
CA PHE A 538 3.10 -11.18 13.95
C PHE A 538 2.57 -10.02 14.79
N GLY A 539 2.05 -9.00 14.11
CA GLY A 539 1.49 -7.81 14.73
C GLY A 539 2.55 -6.82 15.21
N ASN A 540 2.05 -5.81 15.92
CA ASN A 540 2.72 -4.59 16.31
C ASN A 540 3.09 -3.75 15.07
N ALA A 541 4.08 -4.17 14.27
CA ALA A 541 4.47 -3.51 13.04
C ALA A 541 4.77 -4.53 11.94
N TRP A 542 4.46 -4.16 10.69
CA TRP A 542 4.97 -4.89 9.53
C TRP A 542 6.50 -4.92 9.54
N GLU A 543 7.11 -6.05 9.15
CA GLU A 543 8.55 -6.20 8.96
C GLU A 543 8.91 -6.03 7.49
N TRP A 544 9.72 -5.03 7.16
CA TRP A 544 10.34 -4.94 5.84
C TRP A 544 11.24 -6.14 5.56
N CYS A 545 11.21 -6.62 4.32
CA CYS A 545 12.09 -7.69 3.82
C CYS A 545 12.91 -7.24 2.61
N GLU A 546 14.07 -7.88 2.40
CA GLU A 546 14.93 -7.72 1.21
C GLU A 546 14.28 -8.29 -0.07
N ASP A 547 13.18 -9.03 0.07
CA ASP A 547 12.47 -9.71 -0.99
C ASP A 547 11.75 -8.70 -1.88
N HIS A 548 11.95 -8.81 -3.19
CA HIS A 548 11.08 -8.12 -4.13
C HIS A 548 9.77 -8.90 -4.28
N MET A 549 8.66 -8.20 -4.51
CA MET A 549 7.41 -8.88 -4.79
C MET A 549 7.52 -9.68 -6.09
N SER A 550 7.15 -10.96 -6.05
CA SER A 550 7.27 -11.85 -7.21
C SER A 550 6.23 -12.97 -7.17
N ALA A 551 5.88 -13.48 -8.35
CA ALA A 551 5.00 -14.62 -8.50
C ALA A 551 5.60 -15.87 -7.82
N LEU A 552 4.77 -16.60 -7.07
CA LEU A 552 5.11 -17.96 -6.68
C LEU A 552 4.86 -18.91 -7.87
N PRO A 553 5.59 -20.03 -7.99
CA PRO A 553 5.27 -21.05 -8.99
C PRO A 553 3.84 -21.56 -8.82
N GLY A 554 3.02 -21.47 -9.87
CA GLY A 554 1.58 -21.75 -9.81
C GLY A 554 0.71 -20.52 -9.54
N PHE A 555 1.29 -19.31 -9.50
CA PHE A 555 0.53 -18.06 -9.47
C PHE A 555 -0.41 -17.95 -10.67
N HIS A 556 -1.65 -17.56 -10.40
CA HIS A 556 -2.65 -17.23 -11.40
C HIS A 556 -3.38 -15.95 -11.00
N VAL A 557 -3.42 -15.00 -11.93
CA VAL A 557 -4.14 -13.74 -11.76
C VAL A 557 -5.63 -14.02 -11.57
N HIS A 558 -6.26 -13.38 -10.58
CA HIS A 558 -7.68 -13.53 -10.36
C HIS A 558 -8.49 -12.77 -11.44
N PRO A 559 -9.46 -13.39 -12.14
CA PRO A 559 -10.07 -12.83 -13.35
C PRO A 559 -10.91 -11.56 -13.14
N VAL A 560 -11.37 -11.28 -11.91
CA VAL A 560 -12.13 -10.05 -11.59
C VAL A 560 -11.25 -8.93 -11.05
N TYR A 561 -9.95 -9.17 -10.82
CA TYR A 561 -9.02 -8.15 -10.36
C TYR A 561 -7.59 -8.44 -10.83
N ASP A 562 -7.33 -8.12 -12.10
CA ASP A 562 -6.10 -8.52 -12.78
C ASP A 562 -4.90 -7.60 -12.54
N ASP A 563 -5.14 -6.43 -11.96
CA ASP A 563 -4.18 -5.37 -11.70
C ASP A 563 -3.80 -5.20 -10.22
N PHE A 564 -4.27 -6.07 -9.31
CA PHE A 564 -3.89 -6.02 -7.90
C PHE A 564 -2.39 -6.30 -7.68
N THR A 565 -1.91 -7.47 -8.10
CA THR A 565 -0.51 -7.87 -7.88
C THR A 565 0.36 -7.78 -9.13
N LEU A 566 -0.17 -8.12 -10.30
CA LEU A 566 0.62 -8.28 -11.52
C LEU A 566 1.51 -7.06 -11.85
N PRO A 567 1.05 -5.79 -11.71
CA PRO A 567 1.89 -4.61 -11.93
C PRO A 567 3.11 -4.50 -11.00
N CYS A 568 3.08 -5.18 -9.86
CA CYS A 568 4.09 -5.10 -8.81
C CYS A 568 5.19 -6.15 -8.94
N PHE A 569 5.11 -7.04 -9.95
CA PHE A 569 6.20 -7.93 -10.35
C PHE A 569 7.23 -7.22 -11.24
N ASP A 570 7.68 -6.06 -10.78
CA ASP A 570 8.56 -5.13 -11.51
C ASP A 570 9.98 -5.06 -10.95
N GLY A 571 10.23 -5.73 -9.82
CA GLY A 571 11.53 -5.71 -9.14
C GLY A 571 11.80 -4.44 -8.34
N GLU A 572 10.79 -3.64 -8.07
CA GLU A 572 10.91 -2.39 -7.33
C GLU A 572 9.97 -2.30 -6.12
N HIS A 573 8.96 -3.17 -6.04
CA HIS A 573 8.17 -3.37 -4.82
C HIS A 573 8.84 -4.40 -3.93
N HIS A 574 8.86 -4.14 -2.63
CA HIS A 574 9.47 -5.00 -1.62
C HIS A 574 8.41 -5.56 -0.70
N VAL A 575 8.60 -6.81 -0.29
CA VAL A 575 7.66 -7.55 0.56
C VAL A 575 7.74 -7.01 1.99
N ILE A 576 6.58 -6.91 2.63
CA ILE A 576 6.44 -6.73 4.07
C ILE A 576 5.69 -7.93 4.66
N MET A 577 6.06 -8.36 5.85
CA MET A 577 5.51 -9.55 6.51
C MET A 577 5.05 -9.26 7.95
N GLY A 578 4.08 -10.05 8.43
CA GLY A 578 3.73 -10.10 9.86
C GLY A 578 2.55 -9.23 10.31
N GLY A 579 2.15 -8.20 9.56
CA GLY A 579 1.05 -7.32 9.94
C GLY A 579 1.41 -6.27 11.00
N SER A 580 0.67 -5.17 11.02
CA SER A 580 0.75 -4.14 12.06
C SER A 580 -0.38 -4.25 13.09
N TYR A 581 -0.42 -3.30 14.03
CA TYR A 581 -1.54 -3.10 14.93
C TYR A 581 -2.85 -2.74 14.22
N MET A 582 -2.78 -2.13 13.02
CA MET A 582 -3.94 -1.71 12.23
C MET A 582 -4.32 -2.66 11.10
N SER A 583 -3.46 -3.63 10.79
CA SER A 583 -3.78 -4.77 9.95
C SER A 583 -5.01 -5.52 10.46
N SER A 584 -5.84 -6.05 9.55
CA SER A 584 -7.05 -6.82 9.88
C SER A 584 -7.45 -7.78 8.76
N GLY A 585 -8.10 -8.89 9.10
CA GLY A 585 -8.48 -9.92 8.12
C GLY A 585 -7.27 -10.54 7.42
N ASP A 586 -7.35 -10.70 6.10
CA ASP A 586 -6.24 -11.18 5.28
C ASP A 586 -5.12 -10.14 5.16
N ASN A 587 -5.44 -8.84 5.30
CA ASN A 587 -4.44 -7.78 5.38
C ASN A 587 -3.68 -7.85 6.72
N GLY A 588 -2.65 -8.69 6.78
CA GLY A 588 -1.64 -8.74 7.83
C GLY A 588 -2.00 -9.49 9.11
N ALA A 589 -3.29 -9.72 9.40
CA ALA A 589 -3.68 -10.57 10.54
C ALA A 589 -3.64 -12.07 10.19
N SER A 590 -3.87 -12.41 8.92
CA SER A 590 -3.63 -13.74 8.32
C SER A 590 -2.15 -14.08 8.28
N LYS A 591 -1.80 -15.33 8.59
CA LYS A 591 -0.41 -15.79 8.52
C LYS A 591 0.12 -15.90 7.08
N TYR A 592 -0.77 -15.87 6.10
CA TYR A 592 -0.46 -15.97 4.67
C TYR A 592 -0.21 -14.63 4.00
N ALA A 593 -0.53 -13.52 4.68
CA ALA A 593 -0.45 -12.18 4.12
C ALA A 593 0.93 -11.90 3.50
N ARG A 594 0.93 -11.53 2.22
CA ARG A 594 2.11 -11.09 1.44
C ARG A 594 1.81 -9.76 0.78
N TYR A 595 2.23 -8.68 1.42
CA TYR A 595 2.02 -7.32 0.92
C TYR A 595 3.31 -6.73 0.40
N HIS A 596 3.17 -5.74 -0.47
CA HIS A 596 4.28 -5.18 -1.19
C HIS A 596 4.13 -3.67 -1.37
N PHE A 597 5.22 -2.95 -1.14
CA PHE A 597 5.25 -1.51 -1.29
C PHE A 597 6.59 -1.07 -1.84
N ARG A 598 6.63 0.11 -2.47
CA ARG A 598 7.90 0.75 -2.81
C ARG A 598 8.67 1.07 -1.54
N PRO A 599 10.02 0.98 -1.56
CA PRO A 599 10.87 1.13 -0.38
C PRO A 599 10.84 2.52 0.27
N HIS A 600 10.21 3.51 -0.36
CA HIS A 600 10.10 4.89 0.12
C HIS A 600 8.74 5.24 0.72
N PHE A 601 7.72 4.39 0.55
CA PHE A 601 6.41 4.61 1.19
C PHE A 601 6.48 4.26 2.66
N PHE A 602 5.84 5.10 3.48
CA PHE A 602 5.62 4.77 4.88
C PHE A 602 4.42 3.83 4.98
N GLN A 603 4.55 2.86 5.87
CA GLN A 603 3.49 1.96 6.32
C GLN A 603 3.55 1.96 7.86
N HIS A 604 2.65 1.24 8.53
CA HIS A 604 2.86 0.86 9.95
C HIS A 604 3.92 -0.24 10.05
N ALA A 605 5.12 0.07 9.54
CA ALA A 605 6.22 -0.87 9.33
C ALA A 605 7.48 -0.42 10.08
N GLY A 606 8.14 -1.41 10.67
CA GLY A 606 9.49 -1.34 11.18
C GLY A 606 10.35 -2.41 10.51
N PHE A 607 11.34 -2.92 11.22
CA PHE A 607 12.21 -3.97 10.71
C PHE A 607 12.92 -4.70 11.84
N ARG A 608 13.50 -5.85 11.47
CA ARG A 608 14.35 -6.68 12.32
C ARG A 608 15.74 -6.77 11.72
N VAL A 609 16.76 -6.87 12.57
CA VAL A 609 18.15 -7.07 12.13
C VAL A 609 18.44 -8.56 12.04
N VAL A 610 19.02 -9.00 10.93
CA VAL A 610 19.58 -10.34 10.74
C VAL A 610 21.10 -10.26 10.68
N ALA A 611 21.79 -11.15 11.36
CA ALA A 611 23.20 -11.43 11.20
C ALA A 611 23.41 -12.71 10.42
N SER A 612 24.03 -12.59 9.25
CA SER A 612 24.39 -13.74 8.42
C SER A 612 25.91 -13.86 8.32
N PRO A 613 26.46 -15.09 8.26
CA PRO A 613 27.89 -15.31 8.18
C PRO A 613 28.46 -14.80 6.86
N VAL A 614 29.60 -14.10 6.94
CA VAL A 614 30.38 -13.71 5.78
C VAL A 614 31.24 -14.90 5.35
N THR A 615 31.19 -15.19 4.06
CA THR A 615 32.01 -16.22 3.44
C THR A 615 32.84 -15.62 2.32
N ARG A 616 33.82 -16.37 1.84
CA ARG A 616 34.71 -15.94 0.78
C ARG A 616 34.42 -16.75 -0.48
N SER A 617 34.12 -16.08 -1.58
CA SER A 617 33.98 -16.72 -2.90
C SER A 617 35.35 -17.16 -3.44
N ASP A 618 35.32 -17.94 -4.53
CA ASP A 618 36.51 -18.49 -5.18
C ASP A 618 37.51 -17.41 -5.65
N ASP A 619 37.01 -16.22 -6.01
CA ASP A 619 37.82 -15.06 -6.41
C ASP A 619 38.36 -14.24 -5.23
N GLY A 620 38.09 -14.69 -4.00
CA GLY A 620 38.55 -14.05 -2.78
C GLY A 620 37.70 -12.87 -2.31
N THR A 621 36.53 -12.62 -2.90
CA THR A 621 35.60 -11.56 -2.45
C THR A 621 34.73 -12.03 -1.28
N ASN A 622 34.39 -11.11 -0.38
CA ASN A 622 33.50 -11.40 0.75
C ASN A 622 32.05 -11.36 0.26
N VAL A 623 31.29 -12.41 0.59
CA VAL A 623 29.89 -12.57 0.21
C VAL A 623 29.06 -13.00 1.41
N VAL A 624 27.78 -12.63 1.40
CA VAL A 624 26.79 -13.11 2.37
C VAL A 624 25.58 -13.65 1.65
N ASP A 625 25.03 -14.75 2.14
CA ASP A 625 23.83 -15.37 1.57
C ASP A 625 22.59 -14.65 2.12
N VAL A 626 21.88 -13.95 1.24
CA VAL A 626 20.59 -13.32 1.51
C VAL A 626 19.57 -14.02 0.63
N VAL A 627 18.94 -15.07 1.15
CA VAL A 627 18.00 -15.91 0.39
C VAL A 627 16.60 -15.32 0.47
N THR A 628 15.98 -14.98 -0.67
CA THR A 628 14.65 -14.36 -0.77
C THR A 628 13.73 -15.23 -1.62
N SER A 629 12.43 -15.03 -1.45
CA SER A 629 11.35 -15.65 -2.21
C SER A 629 11.40 -15.30 -3.70
N CYS A 630 11.95 -14.14 -4.09
CA CYS A 630 12.07 -13.76 -5.50
C CYS A 630 13.25 -14.40 -6.26
N LEU A 631 14.14 -15.14 -5.58
CA LEU A 631 15.27 -15.83 -6.22
C LEU A 631 14.78 -16.81 -7.31
N ASN A 632 15.20 -16.64 -8.57
CA ASN A 632 14.70 -17.43 -9.70
C ASN A 632 13.16 -17.40 -9.81
N ALA A 633 12.53 -16.26 -9.54
CA ALA A 633 11.08 -16.15 -9.69
C ALA A 633 10.64 -16.39 -11.15
N PRO A 634 9.58 -17.16 -11.37
CA PRO A 634 9.03 -17.41 -12.69
C PRO A 634 8.25 -16.19 -13.22
N GLU A 635 7.99 -16.18 -14.52
CA GLU A 635 6.99 -15.31 -15.14
C GLU A 635 5.63 -15.44 -14.42
N PRO A 636 4.76 -14.40 -14.44
CA PRO A 636 4.88 -13.18 -15.24
C PRO A 636 5.69 -12.05 -14.59
N HIS A 637 6.29 -11.20 -15.43
CA HIS A 637 6.98 -9.96 -15.05
C HIS A 637 6.48 -8.76 -15.86
N THR A 638 6.53 -7.55 -15.31
CA THR A 638 6.04 -6.35 -16.00
C THR A 638 7.00 -5.79 -17.06
N VAL A 639 8.30 -6.09 -16.95
CA VAL A 639 9.34 -5.57 -17.86
C VAL A 639 10.22 -6.69 -18.42
N VAL A 640 11.31 -7.02 -17.71
CA VAL A 640 12.23 -8.15 -17.92
C VAL A 640 12.46 -8.74 -16.55
N ASN A 641 12.66 -10.06 -16.42
CA ASN A 641 12.91 -10.71 -15.13
C ASN A 641 13.94 -9.91 -14.31
N PRO A 642 13.50 -9.15 -13.30
CA PRO A 642 14.36 -8.20 -12.60
C PRO A 642 15.08 -8.88 -11.43
N TYR A 643 14.70 -10.12 -11.13
CA TYR A 643 15.07 -10.84 -9.93
C TYR A 643 16.41 -11.54 -10.08
N ARG A 644 17.06 -11.74 -8.94
CA ARG A 644 18.37 -12.39 -8.90
C ARG A 644 18.26 -13.89 -9.15
N THR A 645 19.35 -14.46 -9.64
CA THR A 645 19.53 -15.90 -9.86
C THR A 645 20.49 -16.54 -8.86
N THR A 646 21.19 -15.73 -8.06
CA THR A 646 22.09 -16.15 -7.00
C THR A 646 21.59 -15.69 -5.62
N PRO A 647 21.72 -16.52 -4.56
CA PRO A 647 21.39 -16.11 -3.20
C PRO A 647 22.44 -15.19 -2.56
N SER A 648 23.67 -15.16 -3.10
CA SER A 648 24.78 -14.45 -2.45
C SER A 648 24.89 -13.01 -2.95
N ILE A 649 25.08 -12.07 -2.02
CA ILE A 649 25.41 -10.67 -2.32
C ILE A 649 26.89 -10.42 -2.01
N VAL A 650 27.55 -9.61 -2.85
CA VAL A 650 28.95 -9.22 -2.65
C VAL A 650 29.03 -8.03 -1.70
N LEU A 651 29.84 -8.16 -0.65
CA LEU A 651 30.13 -7.08 0.29
C LEU A 651 31.24 -6.19 -0.26
N ASN A 652 31.05 -4.87 -0.21
CA ASN A 652 32.02 -3.87 -0.67
C ASN A 652 32.60 -4.19 -2.06
N PRO A 653 31.76 -4.27 -3.10
CA PRO A 653 32.23 -4.66 -4.42
C PRO A 653 33.30 -3.67 -4.91
N ALA A 654 34.48 -4.18 -5.28
CA ALA A 654 35.64 -3.38 -5.70
C ALA A 654 35.36 -2.49 -6.93
N LYS A 655 34.26 -2.77 -7.65
CA LYS A 655 33.66 -1.95 -8.71
C LYS A 655 32.15 -2.05 -8.55
N ALA A 656 31.42 -0.94 -8.68
CA ALA A 656 29.97 -1.00 -8.86
C ALA A 656 29.68 -1.99 -10.01
N SER A 657 28.84 -3.00 -9.79
CA SER A 657 28.64 -4.04 -10.78
C SER A 657 28.19 -3.41 -12.09
N SER A 658 28.71 -3.89 -13.23
CA SER A 658 28.29 -3.39 -14.55
C SER A 658 26.78 -3.54 -14.75
N LEU A 659 26.16 -4.50 -14.05
CA LEU A 659 24.72 -4.72 -14.02
C LEU A 659 23.96 -3.65 -13.21
N PHE A 660 24.48 -3.20 -12.06
CA PHE A 660 23.89 -2.09 -11.30
C PHE A 660 24.00 -0.78 -12.09
N LEU A 661 25.16 -0.52 -12.68
CA LEU A 661 25.34 0.65 -13.55
C LEU A 661 24.46 0.55 -14.80
N ALA A 662 24.34 -0.63 -15.42
CA ALA A 662 23.44 -0.84 -16.55
C ALA A 662 21.95 -0.69 -16.16
N LYS A 663 21.55 -1.16 -14.96
CA LYS A 663 20.18 -0.98 -14.44
C LYS A 663 19.91 0.50 -14.13
N LEU A 664 20.84 1.20 -13.49
CA LEU A 664 20.72 2.63 -13.18
C LEU A 664 20.67 3.46 -14.47
N GLU A 665 21.48 3.12 -15.47
CA GLU A 665 21.44 3.72 -16.80
C GLU A 665 20.15 3.40 -17.54
N ALA A 666 19.65 2.16 -17.45
CA ALA A 666 18.38 1.76 -18.05
C ALA A 666 17.19 2.45 -17.37
N GLN A 667 17.21 2.59 -16.05
CA GLN A 667 16.18 3.27 -15.27
C GLN A 667 16.17 4.77 -15.57
N ALA A 668 17.35 5.41 -15.59
CA ALA A 668 17.48 6.78 -16.03
C ALA A 668 16.97 6.93 -17.48
N ALA A 669 17.42 6.10 -18.41
CA ALA A 669 16.97 6.13 -19.80
C ALA A 669 15.46 5.93 -19.96
N THR A 670 14.84 5.08 -19.13
CA THR A 670 13.39 4.91 -19.08
C THR A 670 12.70 6.18 -18.59
N GLN A 671 13.17 6.79 -17.50
CA GLN A 671 12.61 8.06 -17.03
C GLN A 671 12.75 9.19 -18.07
N TRP A 672 13.89 9.28 -18.76
CA TRP A 672 14.09 10.24 -19.87
C TRP A 672 13.15 9.96 -21.06
N ARG A 673 13.01 8.69 -21.47
CA ARG A 673 12.08 8.30 -22.55
C ARG A 673 10.64 8.61 -22.19
N ASP A 674 10.22 8.24 -20.99
CA ASP A 674 8.86 8.43 -20.55
C ASP A 674 8.54 9.91 -20.32
N PHE A 675 9.53 10.69 -19.91
CA PHE A 675 9.37 12.13 -19.80
C PHE A 675 9.02 12.76 -21.14
N GLY A 676 9.65 12.29 -22.23
CA GLY A 676 9.39 12.69 -23.61
C GLY A 676 8.29 11.89 -24.34
N ALA A 677 7.59 10.98 -23.67
CA ALA A 677 6.54 10.17 -24.30
C ALA A 677 5.38 11.05 -24.81
N GLY A 678 4.81 10.67 -25.95
CA GLY A 678 3.75 11.44 -26.63
C GLY A 678 4.24 12.35 -27.76
N TYR A 679 5.56 12.42 -27.98
CA TYR A 679 6.20 13.20 -29.03
C TYR A 679 6.97 12.31 -30.01
N ASP A 680 6.98 12.69 -31.29
CA ASP A 680 7.61 11.90 -32.36
C ASP A 680 9.14 12.08 -32.35
N LYS A 681 9.63 13.20 -31.82
CA LYS A 681 11.06 13.52 -31.65
C LYS A 681 11.31 14.21 -30.32
N VAL A 682 12.22 13.68 -29.52
CA VAL A 682 12.64 14.24 -28.22
C VAL A 682 14.11 14.63 -28.31
N HIS A 683 14.42 15.90 -28.05
CA HIS A 683 15.79 16.42 -28.04
C HIS A 683 16.17 16.82 -26.61
N VAL A 684 17.22 16.21 -26.03
CA VAL A 684 17.72 16.58 -24.70
C VAL A 684 18.87 17.57 -24.86
N MET A 685 18.77 18.76 -24.27
CA MET A 685 19.77 19.81 -24.35
C MET A 685 20.22 20.29 -22.98
N MET A 686 21.53 20.17 -22.73
CA MET A 686 22.17 20.54 -21.47
C MET A 686 22.96 21.85 -21.55
N ASP A 687 23.58 22.14 -22.70
CA ASP A 687 24.43 23.33 -22.91
C ASP A 687 24.22 23.92 -24.32
N ALA A 688 22.98 24.28 -24.66
CA ALA A 688 22.64 24.80 -25.99
C ALA A 688 22.14 26.25 -25.94
N SER A 689 22.30 26.96 -27.06
CA SER A 689 21.73 28.29 -27.27
C SER A 689 20.36 28.21 -27.97
N VAL A 690 19.56 29.28 -27.91
CA VAL A 690 18.26 29.36 -28.63
C VAL A 690 18.44 29.18 -30.16
N ASP A 691 19.58 29.61 -30.70
CA ASP A 691 19.91 29.46 -32.13
C ASP A 691 20.19 27.99 -32.54
N ASP A 692 20.58 27.14 -31.59
CA ASP A 692 20.74 25.70 -31.82
C ASP A 692 19.39 24.98 -31.89
N VAL A 693 18.38 25.54 -31.22
CA VAL A 693 17.03 24.99 -31.08
C VAL A 693 16.14 25.27 -32.29
N THR A 694 16.25 26.47 -32.89
CA THR A 694 15.40 26.91 -34.03
C THR A 694 15.57 26.06 -35.30
N LYS A 695 16.62 25.22 -35.39
CA LYS A 695 16.87 24.30 -36.52
C LYS A 695 16.19 22.94 -36.39
N LEU A 696 15.54 22.64 -35.26
CA LEU A 696 14.97 21.32 -34.95
C LEU A 696 13.47 21.19 -35.27
N GLY A 697 12.86 22.20 -35.90
CA GLY A 697 11.41 22.33 -36.07
C GLY A 697 10.75 21.36 -37.05
N GLY A 698 9.78 20.60 -36.53
CA GLY A 698 8.74 19.87 -37.27
C GLY A 698 7.55 19.57 -36.34
N ALA A 699 6.34 19.36 -36.88
CA ALA A 699 5.17 19.03 -36.07
C ALA A 699 5.43 17.81 -35.16
N LYS A 700 5.02 17.89 -33.88
CA LYS A 700 5.23 16.88 -32.81
C LYS A 700 6.68 16.67 -32.32
N SER A 701 7.52 17.69 -32.38
CA SER A 701 8.86 17.67 -31.76
C SER A 701 8.81 18.33 -30.37
N VAL A 702 9.43 17.71 -29.35
CA VAL A 702 9.61 18.29 -28.01
C VAL A 702 11.08 18.44 -27.68
N LEU A 703 11.43 19.58 -27.09
CA LEU A 703 12.75 19.88 -26.59
C LEU A 703 12.73 19.74 -25.06
N VAL A 704 13.54 18.84 -24.52
CA VAL A 704 13.76 18.69 -23.08
C VAL A 704 15.02 19.48 -22.73
N VAL A 705 14.83 20.55 -21.96
CA VAL A 705 15.86 21.50 -21.55
C VAL A 705 16.23 21.24 -20.10
N VAL A 706 17.53 21.18 -19.84
CA VAL A 706 18.10 20.93 -18.50
C VAL A 706 18.80 22.17 -17.94
N SER A 707 19.11 23.15 -18.79
CA SER A 707 19.77 24.41 -18.41
C SER A 707 18.77 25.50 -18.08
N SER A 708 18.87 26.09 -16.89
CA SER A 708 18.06 27.22 -16.46
C SER A 708 18.23 28.47 -17.32
N ALA A 709 19.38 28.62 -18.00
CA ALA A 709 19.64 29.75 -18.89
C ALA A 709 18.88 29.63 -20.22
N LEU A 710 18.87 28.42 -20.81
CA LEU A 710 18.09 28.16 -22.03
C LEU A 710 16.58 28.18 -21.73
N ASP A 711 16.20 27.67 -20.56
CA ASP A 711 14.81 27.69 -20.09
C ASP A 711 14.26 29.12 -19.95
N ALA A 712 15.05 30.06 -19.42
CA ALA A 712 14.69 31.48 -19.37
C ALA A 712 14.60 32.09 -20.78
N ALA A 713 15.55 31.78 -21.66
CA ALA A 713 15.57 32.33 -23.02
C ALA A 713 14.37 31.85 -23.87
N LEU A 714 13.95 30.59 -23.72
CA LEU A 714 12.76 30.05 -24.38
C LEU A 714 11.45 30.61 -23.79
N ALA A 715 11.45 31.01 -22.51
CA ALA A 715 10.29 31.67 -21.92
C ALA A 715 10.06 33.07 -22.52
N ASP A 716 11.15 33.76 -22.82
CA ASP A 716 11.12 35.07 -23.50
C ASP A 716 10.86 34.93 -25.01
N ASP A 717 11.14 33.77 -25.59
CA ASP A 717 10.87 33.45 -26.99
C ASP A 717 9.41 33.01 -27.20
N GLY A 718 8.59 33.93 -27.70
CA GLY A 718 7.16 33.71 -27.96
C GLY A 718 6.84 32.63 -29.01
N SER A 719 7.83 32.04 -29.68
CA SER A 719 7.63 30.93 -30.63
C SER A 719 7.56 29.55 -29.96
N TRP A 720 7.87 29.46 -28.66
CA TRP A 720 7.83 28.23 -27.88
C TRP A 720 6.78 28.30 -26.76
N GLU A 721 6.30 27.14 -26.35
CA GLU A 721 5.49 26.99 -25.15
C GLU A 721 6.03 25.84 -24.30
N ARG A 722 6.08 26.08 -22.98
CA ARG A 722 6.46 25.08 -21.99
C ARG A 722 5.29 24.13 -21.77
N VAL A 723 5.55 22.84 -21.80
CA VAL A 723 4.52 21.79 -21.75
C VAL A 723 4.61 20.88 -20.54
N LYS A 724 5.80 20.74 -19.96
CA LYS A 724 6.04 19.85 -18.82
C LYS A 724 7.26 20.32 -18.05
N ASP A 725 7.23 20.20 -16.73
CA ASP A 725 8.40 20.32 -15.87
C ASP A 725 8.59 18.98 -15.14
N GLY A 726 9.81 18.71 -14.71
CA GLY A 726 10.12 17.52 -13.94
C GLY A 726 11.52 17.53 -13.39
N VAL A 727 11.87 16.46 -12.68
CA VAL A 727 13.22 16.26 -12.15
C VAL A 727 13.70 14.91 -12.61
N LEU A 728 14.73 14.88 -13.46
CA LEU A 728 15.23 13.65 -14.05
C LEU A 728 16.65 13.33 -13.54
N PRO A 729 17.02 12.05 -13.43
CA PRO A 729 18.37 11.65 -13.08
C PRO A 729 19.30 11.87 -14.27
N LEU A 730 20.28 12.75 -14.11
CA LEU A 730 21.42 12.90 -15.01
C LEU A 730 22.57 12.00 -14.56
N VAL A 731 22.95 11.07 -15.43
CA VAL A 731 24.10 10.19 -15.24
C VAL A 731 25.31 10.80 -15.94
N GLU A 732 26.23 11.38 -15.17
CA GLU A 732 27.49 11.91 -15.66
C GLU A 732 28.55 10.79 -15.72
N LYS A 733 29.18 10.62 -16.89
CA LYS A 733 30.19 9.60 -17.13
C LYS A 733 31.58 10.20 -17.31
N GLU A 734 32.60 9.46 -16.86
CA GLU A 734 34.01 9.70 -17.18
C GLU A 734 34.57 8.44 -17.85
N GLY A 735 34.72 8.48 -19.18
CA GLY A 735 34.95 7.29 -19.99
C GLY A 735 33.77 6.30 -19.92
N ALA A 736 34.03 5.05 -19.52
CA ALA A 736 33.01 4.02 -19.35
C ALA A 736 32.44 3.94 -17.91
N ALA A 737 32.92 4.77 -16.98
CA ALA A 737 32.49 4.75 -15.57
C ALA A 737 31.47 5.85 -15.28
N VAL A 738 30.43 5.52 -14.50
CA VAL A 738 29.52 6.53 -13.94
C VAL A 738 30.26 7.27 -12.83
N ARG A 739 30.42 8.58 -13.01
CA ARG A 739 31.11 9.47 -12.07
C ARG A 739 30.15 10.04 -11.03
N ARG A 740 28.94 10.41 -11.45
CA ARG A 740 27.93 11.04 -10.62
C ARG A 740 26.55 10.77 -11.19
N VAL A 741 25.57 10.56 -10.31
CA VAL A 741 24.15 10.68 -10.66
C VAL A 741 23.60 11.86 -9.88
N SER A 742 22.97 12.80 -10.57
CA SER A 742 22.35 13.98 -9.97
C SER A 742 20.92 14.12 -10.47
N MET A 743 20.01 14.56 -9.61
CA MET A 743 18.66 14.92 -10.02
C MET A 743 18.72 16.35 -10.56
N VAL A 744 18.37 16.54 -11.83
CA VAL A 744 18.38 17.84 -12.49
C VAL A 744 16.96 18.27 -12.81
N GLN A 745 16.67 19.55 -12.58
CA GLN A 745 15.42 20.16 -13.04
C GLN A 745 15.41 20.16 -14.57
N VAL A 746 14.28 19.75 -15.14
CA VAL A 746 14.08 19.72 -16.59
C VAL A 746 12.75 20.35 -16.95
N SER A 747 12.73 21.01 -18.10
CA SER A 747 11.54 21.61 -18.69
C SER A 747 11.41 21.14 -20.13
N ALA A 748 10.25 20.64 -20.50
CA ALA A 748 9.92 20.29 -21.87
C ALA A 748 9.20 21.45 -22.56
N TRP A 749 9.62 21.72 -23.79
CA TRP A 749 9.15 22.82 -24.62
C TRP A 749 8.73 22.30 -25.99
N GLN A 750 7.67 22.88 -26.56
CA GLN A 750 7.27 22.60 -27.94
C GLN A 750 7.10 23.91 -28.72
N PRO A 751 7.28 23.91 -30.05
CA PRO A 751 6.95 25.07 -30.86
C PRO A 751 5.46 25.38 -30.75
N ARG A 752 5.09 26.65 -30.56
CA ARG A 752 3.70 27.06 -30.64
C ARG A 752 3.17 26.78 -32.03
N PRO A 753 1.92 26.27 -32.17
CA PRO A 753 1.31 26.12 -33.48
C PRO A 753 1.28 27.50 -34.16
N THR A 754 1.90 27.63 -35.32
CA THR A 754 1.67 28.79 -36.18
C THR A 754 0.18 28.79 -36.53
N THR A 755 -0.57 29.78 -36.04
CA THR A 755 -1.95 30.01 -36.49
C THR A 755 -1.91 30.30 -37.98
N ALA A 756 -2.24 29.30 -38.79
CA ALA A 756 -2.59 29.46 -40.19
C ALA A 756 -4.10 29.68 -40.30
#